data_AF-A0A8X8XF66-F1
#
_entry.id   AF-A0A8X8XF66-F1
#
_cell.length_a   1.000
_cell.length_b   1.000
_cell.length_c   1.000
_cell.angle_alpha   90.00
_cell.angle_beta   90.00
_cell.angle_gamma   90.00
#
_symmetry.space_group_name_H-M   'P 1'
#
loop_
_entity.id
_entity.type
_entity.pdbx_description
1 polymer ?
#
loop_
_entity_poly.entity_id
_entity_poly.type
_entity_poly.pdbx_seq_one_letter_code
_entity_poly.pdbx_strand_id
1 'polypeptide(L)'
;MGTRRLTLAVIIKNPLNDAEFILTKQTLPPKFHDSEYDSYQDSDLWDLPSAQLSLVDRSLTAGQPQFEVEDNSSAEFLNQFDVASAVDQALKQVGRDKTTNIKWNLFKVIEEPEFGPGTPVKTLYVVGGSEINDWKLGDLLLEVKPHNDRIGPLVVVGLLNDSLQTRNLHTPSTLRCQEYPPGVNVVPMKSRTAKPYHTTNLIVFVPGTSDDDFGGGDFLARGDALIVDPGCSSVMHKELEQIVTALPRKLFVFVTHHHHDHVDGLSVVQKSNPEATLLAHENTARRIGKGDWSLGHIPVVGSEEICIGGQRLRFISAPVNFVPNACVSLVFTGHTDGHVALLHVATNSLIVGDHCVGQGSALLDITAGGNMSDYFDTTYKFLELSPHVLIPMHGRVNMWPKHMLCGYLKKRESSILKAIEEGAKTLFDIVKHTYADVDRSLWIHAASNVRLHVDHLALHNKLPQDFSLEYYRGSVAEFAATLLRCHVQEFSMQRFQSSCKLNFFSRWMWDYLCSTLSIKHHHLQIVKVVGAGAAASVAVLYLLLGMIINDHFKRFVLNEDLSLSSLNASPPLVFPSSSPQCTCMQRCNLSSTTNTLWHSMSDEELMWRASMDPRIIEPPFNRTPKIAFMFLTRGRLPLAPLWEMFFKGNEGLFSIYLHTSPEFGDEPPESSVFYKRKIPSKLVQWGKASMIDAERRLLANALLDFANERFILLSESCIPIFSFSTIYNYLINSNQSFLSAFDDPRRIGRGRYNKRMGPTIALRDWRKGSQWFEANRKLALAIVSDVTYYPIFRDYCVPPCYMDEHYFPTLVTKVCSNLTSTRTITWTDWSGGGSHPAVFRANDVSEEFLNMVRFRFNCTYNGEFSSVCHLFARKFHPNTLQPLLRIAPKLLGFNS
;
A
#
# COMPACT_ATOMS: atom_id res chain seq x y z
N MET A 1 -3.09 -35.29 16.67
CA MET A 1 -3.12 -34.34 17.80
C MET A 1 -1.91 -33.44 17.64
N GLY A 2 -2.09 -32.20 17.20
CA GLY A 2 -0.99 -31.26 16.99
C GLY A 2 -0.37 -30.87 18.32
N THR A 3 0.95 -31.02 18.45
CA THR A 3 1.71 -30.58 19.62
C THR A 3 1.50 -29.08 19.83
N ARG A 4 0.91 -28.69 20.97
CA ARG A 4 0.74 -27.29 21.36
C ARG A 4 2.11 -26.60 21.37
N ARG A 5 2.23 -25.45 20.72
CA ARG A 5 3.47 -24.66 20.69
C ARG A 5 3.62 -23.92 22.01
N LEU A 6 4.63 -24.29 22.79
CA LEU A 6 4.92 -23.72 24.10
C LEU A 6 6.18 -22.86 24.04
N THR A 7 6.09 -21.64 24.55
CA THR A 7 7.19 -20.69 24.63
C THR A 7 7.47 -20.37 26.09
N LEU A 8 8.74 -20.31 26.49
CA LEU A 8 9.18 -19.81 27.78
C LEU A 8 9.77 -18.43 27.58
N ALA A 9 9.28 -17.44 28.33
CA ALA A 9 9.79 -16.07 28.37
C ALA A 9 10.42 -15.79 29.74
N VAL A 10 11.61 -15.21 29.73
CA VAL A 10 12.42 -14.98 30.94
C VAL A 10 12.39 -13.50 31.31
N ILE A 11 12.01 -13.22 32.55
CA ILE A 11 12.02 -11.87 33.14
C ILE A 11 13.25 -11.78 34.06
N ILE A 12 14.19 -10.92 33.68
CA ILE A 12 15.42 -10.65 34.45
C ILE A 12 15.31 -9.22 34.96
N LYS A 13 15.00 -9.07 36.25
CA LYS A 13 14.85 -7.76 36.89
C LYS A 13 16.20 -7.14 37.25
N ASN A 14 16.25 -5.81 37.29
CA ASN A 14 17.38 -5.09 37.85
C ASN A 14 17.38 -5.24 39.39
N PRO A 15 18.43 -5.77 40.02
CA PRO A 15 18.50 -5.94 41.47
C PRO A 15 18.53 -4.61 42.25
N LEU A 16 18.85 -3.50 41.59
CA LEU A 16 18.84 -2.15 42.19
C LEU A 16 17.52 -1.41 41.96
N ASN A 17 16.71 -1.84 41.00
CA ASN A 17 15.42 -1.23 40.66
C ASN A 17 14.44 -2.30 40.14
N ASP A 18 13.51 -2.74 40.98
CA ASP A 18 12.54 -3.77 40.65
C ASP A 18 11.59 -3.42 39.48
N ALA A 19 11.55 -2.15 39.03
CA ALA A 19 10.79 -1.69 37.88
C ALA A 19 11.51 -1.92 36.53
N GLU A 20 12.82 -2.13 36.54
CA GLU A 20 13.61 -2.32 35.33
C GLU A 20 13.87 -3.80 35.03
N PHE A 21 13.89 -4.16 33.74
CA PHE A 21 14.14 -5.52 33.29
C PHE A 21 14.88 -5.54 31.95
N ILE A 22 15.59 -6.64 31.67
CA ILE A 22 16.41 -6.79 30.47
C ILE A 22 15.56 -7.19 29.26
N LEU A 23 15.82 -6.54 28.12
CA LEU A 23 15.24 -6.85 26.82
C LEU A 23 16.30 -7.31 25.83
N THR A 24 15.87 -8.04 24.81
CA THR A 24 16.71 -8.51 23.71
C THR A 24 16.22 -7.97 22.37
N LYS A 25 17.17 -7.50 21.57
CA LYS A 25 16.90 -7.07 20.19
C LYS A 25 16.53 -8.30 19.37
N GLN A 26 15.34 -8.27 18.77
CA GLN A 26 14.86 -9.33 17.92
C GLN A 26 15.59 -9.32 16.58
N THR A 27 15.86 -10.51 16.05
CA THR A 27 16.57 -10.66 14.78
C THR A 27 15.66 -10.18 13.63
N LEU A 28 16.18 -9.24 12.84
CA LEU A 28 15.50 -8.74 11.64
C LEU A 28 15.32 -9.87 10.61
N PRO A 29 14.18 -9.92 9.90
CA PRO A 29 14.01 -10.82 8.77
C PRO A 29 15.12 -10.64 7.72
N PRO A 30 15.46 -11.69 6.95
CA PRO A 30 16.44 -11.60 5.88
C PRO A 30 16.08 -10.52 4.86
N LYS A 31 17.12 -9.88 4.31
CA LYS A 31 16.98 -8.90 3.22
C LYS A 31 16.40 -9.57 1.97
N PHE A 32 15.70 -8.80 1.15
CA PHE A 32 15.13 -9.30 -0.11
C PHE A 32 16.16 -9.35 -1.25
N HIS A 33 17.38 -8.82 -1.02
CA HIS A 33 18.43 -8.65 -2.02
C HIS A 33 17.91 -7.84 -3.22
N ASP A 34 17.19 -6.77 -2.91
CA ASP A 34 16.50 -5.93 -3.87
C ASP A 34 16.63 -4.49 -3.42
N SER A 35 17.31 -3.64 -4.20
CA SER A 35 17.63 -2.28 -3.77
C SER A 35 16.39 -1.43 -3.51
N GLU A 36 15.26 -1.70 -4.17
CA GLU A 36 14.01 -0.97 -3.96
C GLU A 36 13.40 -1.36 -2.60
N TYR A 37 13.19 -2.66 -2.37
CA TYR A 37 12.57 -3.16 -1.15
C TYR A 37 13.49 -3.02 0.08
N ASP A 38 14.79 -3.24 -0.08
CA ASP A 38 15.77 -3.07 1.00
C ASP A 38 15.99 -1.60 1.39
N SER A 39 15.44 -0.66 0.61
CA SER A 39 15.48 0.78 0.91
C SER A 39 14.49 1.23 1.99
N TYR A 40 13.43 0.45 2.22
CA TYR A 40 12.52 0.60 3.35
C TYR A 40 13.12 -0.05 4.61
N GLN A 41 12.80 0.45 5.80
CA GLN A 41 13.31 -0.12 7.06
C GLN A 41 12.19 -0.25 8.10
N ASP A 42 12.06 -1.44 8.68
CA ASP A 42 11.33 -1.61 9.95
C ASP A 42 12.22 -1.08 11.07
N SER A 43 11.62 -0.42 12.07
CA SER A 43 12.33 -0.02 13.30
C SER A 43 12.78 -1.24 14.11
N ASP A 44 13.75 -1.05 15.00
CA ASP A 44 14.22 -2.12 15.87
C ASP A 44 13.09 -2.62 16.79
N LEU A 45 13.04 -3.94 16.99
CA LEU A 45 12.08 -4.61 17.85
C LEU A 45 12.81 -5.21 19.06
N TRP A 46 12.32 -4.90 20.26
CA TRP A 46 12.87 -5.37 21.53
C TRP A 46 11.81 -6.17 22.26
N ASP A 47 12.15 -7.38 22.73
CA ASP A 47 11.20 -8.23 23.46
C ASP A 47 11.93 -9.04 24.55
N LEU A 48 11.16 -9.74 25.39
CA LEU A 48 11.72 -10.61 26.43
C LEU A 48 12.55 -11.74 25.80
N PRO A 49 13.70 -12.10 26.39
CA PRO A 49 14.44 -13.30 26.00
C PRO A 49 13.53 -14.52 26.16
N SER A 50 13.45 -15.35 25.10
CA SER A 50 12.50 -16.45 25.06
C SER A 50 12.98 -17.66 24.25
N ALA A 51 12.47 -18.84 24.58
CA ALA A 51 12.82 -20.09 23.92
C ALA A 51 11.60 -21.00 23.76
N GLN A 52 11.64 -21.92 22.79
CA GLN A 52 10.59 -22.94 22.65
C GLN A 52 10.80 -24.05 23.69
N LEU A 53 9.73 -24.46 24.37
CA LEU A 53 9.76 -25.58 25.31
C LEU A 53 9.64 -26.90 24.56
N SER A 54 10.56 -27.82 24.85
CA SER A 54 10.53 -29.19 24.36
C SER A 54 10.06 -30.15 25.46
N LEU A 55 9.47 -31.28 25.07
CA LEU A 55 9.07 -32.33 26.00
C LEU A 55 10.31 -33.02 26.58
N VAL A 56 10.28 -33.37 27.88
CA VAL A 56 11.38 -34.12 28.51
C VAL A 56 11.47 -35.50 27.86
N ASP A 57 12.64 -35.80 27.28
CA ASP A 57 12.95 -37.16 26.84
C ASP A 57 13.27 -38.01 28.07
N ARG A 58 12.49 -39.07 28.32
CA ARG A 58 12.54 -39.87 29.57
C ARG A 58 13.86 -40.64 29.78
N SER A 59 14.88 -40.45 28.93
CA SER A 59 16.15 -41.18 28.97
C SER A 59 17.33 -40.45 29.64
N LEU A 60 17.19 -39.19 30.08
CA LEU A 60 18.30 -38.43 30.68
C LEU A 60 17.86 -37.64 31.93
N THR A 61 17.77 -38.31 33.07
CA THR A 61 17.63 -37.64 34.38
C THR A 61 19.00 -37.31 34.97
N ALA A 62 19.44 -36.06 34.83
CA ALA A 62 20.44 -35.47 35.73
C ALA A 62 20.35 -33.94 35.72
N GLY A 63 19.87 -33.34 36.83
CA GLY A 63 20.00 -31.92 37.12
C GLY A 63 18.84 -31.03 36.65
N GLN A 64 17.64 -31.18 37.24
CA GLN A 64 16.58 -30.17 37.09
C GLN A 64 16.80 -29.00 38.06
N PRO A 65 16.61 -27.73 37.64
CA PRO A 65 16.61 -26.58 38.53
C PRO A 65 15.46 -26.66 39.54
N GLN A 66 15.69 -26.16 40.76
CA GLN A 66 14.65 -26.00 41.78
C GLN A 66 13.72 -24.85 41.40
N PHE A 67 12.48 -25.16 41.04
CA PHE A 67 11.39 -24.19 40.90
C PHE A 67 10.59 -24.13 42.20
N GLU A 68 10.42 -22.94 42.77
CA GLU A 68 9.39 -22.71 43.78
C GLU A 68 8.07 -22.42 43.03
N VAL A 69 7.09 -23.30 43.21
CA VAL A 69 5.76 -23.18 42.60
C VAL A 69 4.75 -23.13 43.73
N GLU A 70 3.85 -22.15 43.71
CA GLU A 70 2.86 -21.93 44.77
C GLU A 70 1.81 -23.06 44.87
N ASP A 71 1.69 -23.90 43.83
CA ASP A 71 0.69 -24.98 43.71
C ASP A 71 1.28 -26.25 43.06
N ASN A 72 0.92 -27.43 43.58
CA ASN A 72 1.36 -28.75 43.10
C ASN A 72 0.99 -29.04 41.63
N SER A 73 -0.15 -28.54 41.14
CA SER A 73 -0.64 -28.77 39.77
C SER A 73 0.26 -28.08 38.74
N SER A 74 0.76 -26.89 39.07
CA SER A 74 1.68 -26.12 38.26
C SER A 74 3.09 -26.76 38.23
N ALA A 75 3.50 -27.42 39.32
CA ALA A 75 4.74 -28.21 39.37
C ALA A 75 4.65 -29.48 38.49
N GLU A 76 3.54 -30.22 38.54
CA GLU A 76 3.32 -31.38 37.66
C GLU A 76 3.25 -31.02 36.17
N PHE A 77 2.74 -29.83 35.83
CA PHE A 77 2.74 -29.32 34.46
C PHE A 77 4.16 -28.98 33.96
N LEU A 78 4.97 -28.31 34.78
CA LEU A 78 6.36 -27.95 34.44
C LEU A 78 7.26 -29.18 34.27
N ASN A 79 7.03 -30.24 35.05
CA ASN A 79 7.80 -31.48 35.00
C ASN A 79 7.68 -32.26 33.67
N GLN A 80 6.76 -31.86 32.79
CA GLN A 80 6.58 -32.47 31.46
C GLN A 80 7.56 -31.89 30.42
N PHE A 81 8.22 -30.76 30.71
CA PHE A 81 9.03 -30.01 29.75
C PHE A 81 10.47 -29.81 30.23
N ASP A 82 11.40 -29.70 29.28
CA ASP A 82 12.80 -29.35 29.55
C ASP A 82 12.91 -27.83 29.74
N VAL A 83 12.44 -27.36 30.89
CA VAL A 83 12.45 -25.94 31.27
C VAL A 83 13.88 -25.43 31.44
N ALA A 84 14.81 -26.27 31.91
CA ALA A 84 16.20 -25.92 32.14
C ALA A 84 16.90 -25.51 30.85
N SER A 85 16.80 -26.36 29.82
CA SER A 85 17.36 -26.07 28.49
C SER A 85 16.72 -24.83 27.86
N ALA A 86 15.40 -24.64 28.03
CA ALA A 86 14.71 -23.45 27.52
C ALA A 86 15.20 -22.16 28.21
N VAL A 87 15.41 -22.18 29.53
CA VAL A 87 15.98 -21.03 30.26
C VAL A 87 17.41 -20.75 29.81
N ASP A 88 18.26 -21.78 29.68
CA ASP A 88 19.63 -21.62 29.19
C ASP A 88 19.65 -21.01 27.76
N GLN A 89 18.76 -21.45 26.87
CA GLN A 89 18.62 -20.87 25.53
C GLN A 89 18.18 -19.40 25.55
N ALA A 90 17.25 -19.04 26.42
CA ALA A 90 16.82 -17.66 26.60
C ALA A 90 17.95 -16.79 27.20
N LEU A 91 18.71 -17.31 28.17
CA LEU A 91 19.86 -16.62 28.78
C LEU A 91 21.03 -16.41 27.80
N LYS A 92 21.24 -17.33 26.85
CA LYS A 92 22.23 -17.13 25.80
C LYS A 92 21.94 -15.90 24.93
N GLN A 93 20.68 -15.52 24.76
CA GLN A 93 20.30 -14.31 24.00
C GLN A 93 20.77 -13.02 24.70
N VAL A 94 21.01 -13.06 26.00
CA VAL A 94 21.60 -11.97 26.79
C VAL A 94 23.08 -12.22 27.14
N GLY A 95 23.74 -13.17 26.45
CA GLY A 95 25.18 -13.43 26.58
C GLY A 95 25.58 -14.22 27.83
N ARG A 96 24.70 -15.09 28.36
CA ARG A 96 24.99 -15.93 29.55
C ARG A 96 24.95 -17.41 29.25
N ASP A 97 25.92 -18.15 29.79
CA ASP A 97 26.16 -19.54 29.39
C ASP A 97 25.62 -20.64 30.32
N LYS A 98 25.27 -20.42 31.62
CA LYS A 98 24.74 -21.49 32.52
C LYS A 98 23.85 -20.99 33.68
N THR A 99 22.85 -21.82 34.05
CA THR A 99 21.87 -21.63 35.14
C THR A 99 22.29 -22.11 36.53
N THR A 100 23.52 -22.60 36.70
CA THR A 100 23.94 -23.26 37.94
C THR A 100 23.89 -22.28 39.12
N ASN A 101 22.80 -22.36 39.91
CA ASN A 101 22.46 -21.63 41.15
C ASN A 101 21.42 -20.49 41.07
N ILE A 102 20.68 -20.28 39.97
CA ILE A 102 19.59 -19.28 39.95
C ILE A 102 18.26 -19.91 40.33
N LYS A 103 17.58 -19.37 41.36
CA LYS A 103 16.19 -19.71 41.68
C LYS A 103 15.23 -19.04 40.70
N TRP A 104 14.31 -19.82 40.14
CA TRP A 104 13.30 -19.38 39.18
C TRP A 104 11.88 -19.60 39.72
N ASN A 105 11.04 -18.56 39.58
CA ASN A 105 9.65 -18.60 39.98
C ASN A 105 8.75 -18.47 38.76
N LEU A 106 7.67 -19.27 38.69
CA LEU A 106 6.64 -19.11 37.68
C LEU A 106 5.84 -17.82 37.98
N PHE A 107 5.86 -16.87 37.04
CA PHE A 107 5.18 -15.59 37.21
C PHE A 107 3.74 -15.65 36.71
N LYS A 108 3.55 -16.06 35.45
CA LYS A 108 2.21 -16.28 34.88
C LYS A 108 2.26 -17.15 33.63
N VAL A 109 1.09 -17.65 33.25
CA VAL A 109 0.91 -18.44 32.04
C VAL A 109 -0.17 -17.80 31.19
N ILE A 110 0.18 -17.41 29.97
CA ILE A 110 -0.73 -16.77 29.04
C ILE A 110 -0.85 -17.66 27.80
N GLU A 111 -2.07 -17.92 27.37
CA GLU A 111 -2.32 -18.66 26.14
C GLU A 111 -3.02 -17.73 25.16
N GLU A 112 -2.39 -17.58 24.00
CA GLU A 112 -2.79 -16.72 22.90
C GLU A 112 -4.23 -17.04 22.44
N PRO A 113 -4.99 -16.04 21.95
CA PRO A 113 -6.23 -16.29 21.23
C PRO A 113 -6.04 -17.14 19.97
N GLU A 114 -7.11 -17.80 19.51
CA GLU A 114 -7.09 -18.61 18.29
C GLU A 114 -7.23 -17.72 17.03
N PHE A 115 -6.12 -17.14 16.60
CA PHE A 115 -6.07 -16.33 15.37
C PHE A 115 -6.08 -17.17 14.06
N GLY A 116 -5.87 -18.49 14.18
CA GLY A 116 -5.80 -19.44 13.07
C GLY A 116 -4.55 -19.28 12.16
N PRO A 117 -4.39 -20.16 11.17
CA PRO A 117 -4.65 -21.60 11.25
C PRO A 117 -3.65 -22.35 12.15
N GLY A 118 -2.56 -21.70 12.57
CA GLY A 118 -1.58 -22.27 13.49
C GLY A 118 -2.15 -22.44 14.90
N THR A 119 -1.69 -23.45 15.64
CA THR A 119 -2.10 -23.68 17.04
C THR A 119 -1.79 -22.45 17.90
N PRO A 120 -2.67 -22.07 18.83
CA PRO A 120 -2.40 -21.00 19.80
C PRO A 120 -1.08 -21.24 20.53
N VAL A 121 -0.31 -20.18 20.74
CA VAL A 121 0.95 -20.24 21.50
C VAL A 121 0.63 -20.09 22.99
N LYS A 122 1.17 -20.99 23.81
CA LYS A 122 1.12 -20.88 25.27
C LYS A 122 2.47 -20.40 25.78
N THR A 123 2.50 -19.23 26.40
CA THR A 123 3.70 -18.60 26.93
C THR A 123 3.76 -18.74 28.45
N LEU A 124 4.86 -19.30 28.94
CA LEU A 124 5.20 -19.39 30.35
C LEU A 124 6.18 -18.27 30.69
N TYR A 125 5.81 -17.41 31.62
CA TYR A 125 6.68 -16.35 32.12
C TYR A 125 7.34 -16.82 33.41
N VAL A 126 8.67 -16.79 33.43
CA VAL A 126 9.47 -17.12 34.62
C VAL A 126 10.31 -15.91 35.04
N VAL A 127 10.43 -15.69 36.34
CA VAL A 127 11.22 -14.60 36.93
C VAL A 127 12.39 -15.21 37.68
N GLY A 128 13.60 -14.69 37.44
CA GLY A 128 14.81 -15.08 38.15
C GLY A 128 15.05 -14.20 39.38
N GLY A 129 15.51 -14.80 40.49
CA GLY A 129 15.80 -14.09 41.74
C GLY A 129 17.01 -13.13 41.68
N SER A 130 17.09 -12.22 42.67
CA SER A 130 18.07 -11.12 42.84
C SER A 130 19.56 -11.54 42.90
N GLU A 131 19.88 -12.84 42.96
CA GLU A 131 21.26 -13.35 43.06
C GLU A 131 22.09 -13.28 41.76
N ILE A 132 21.56 -12.62 40.73
CA ILE A 132 22.32 -12.18 39.57
C ILE A 132 23.23 -11.00 39.98
N ASN A 133 24.24 -11.28 40.82
CA ASN A 133 25.06 -10.28 41.50
C ASN A 133 26.23 -9.71 40.66
N ASP A 134 26.45 -10.21 39.44
CA ASP A 134 27.59 -9.75 38.61
C ASP A 134 27.12 -8.71 37.58
N TRP A 135 27.05 -7.46 38.02
CA TRP A 135 26.58 -6.29 37.27
C TRP A 135 27.62 -5.74 36.27
N LYS A 136 28.54 -6.57 35.75
CA LYS A 136 29.39 -6.22 34.59
C LYS A 136 28.59 -6.11 33.28
N LEU A 137 27.42 -5.47 33.36
CA LEU A 137 26.39 -5.38 32.36
C LEU A 137 25.92 -3.93 32.16
N GLY A 138 26.76 -2.95 32.53
CA GLY A 138 26.52 -1.53 32.24
C GLY A 138 26.30 -1.26 30.74
N ASP A 139 26.74 -2.16 29.86
CA ASP A 139 26.62 -2.05 28.40
C ASP A 139 25.36 -2.72 27.80
N LEU A 140 24.54 -3.45 28.56
CA LEU A 140 23.32 -4.12 28.06
C LEU A 140 22.00 -3.55 28.64
N LEU A 141 22.07 -2.61 29.58
CA LEU A 141 20.92 -1.74 29.91
C LEU A 141 20.77 -0.71 28.79
N LEU A 142 20.26 -1.16 27.65
CA LEU A 142 19.97 -0.27 26.53
C LEU A 142 18.66 0.44 26.82
N GLU A 143 18.75 1.77 26.93
CA GLU A 143 17.57 2.63 26.96
C GLU A 143 16.80 2.45 25.64
N VAL A 144 15.62 1.84 25.72
CA VAL A 144 14.65 1.82 24.63
C VAL A 144 14.31 3.27 24.31
N LYS A 145 14.62 3.72 23.10
CA LYS A 145 14.38 5.11 22.70
C LYS A 145 12.89 5.32 22.47
N PRO A 146 12.22 6.19 23.27
CA PRO A 146 10.81 6.51 23.04
C PRO A 146 10.60 6.97 21.60
N HIS A 147 9.53 6.50 20.97
CA HIS A 147 9.13 6.80 19.57
C HIS A 147 10.00 6.22 18.44
N ASN A 148 11.17 5.65 18.72
CA ASN A 148 12.03 5.03 17.69
C ASN A 148 12.09 3.49 17.78
N ASP A 149 12.07 2.94 18.99
CA ASP A 149 12.17 1.50 19.22
C ASP A 149 10.79 0.88 19.52
N ARG A 150 10.54 -0.32 18.99
CA ARG A 150 9.28 -1.06 19.21
C ARG A 150 9.45 -2.06 20.35
N ILE A 151 8.44 -2.14 21.21
CA ILE A 151 8.35 -3.17 22.26
C ILE A 151 7.47 -4.33 21.78
N GLY A 152 7.99 -5.53 21.86
CA GLY A 152 7.33 -6.75 21.40
C GLY A 152 6.19 -7.22 22.31
N PRO A 153 5.37 -8.16 21.80
CA PRO A 153 4.17 -8.62 22.49
C PRO A 153 4.46 -9.38 23.79
N LEU A 154 5.60 -10.05 23.95
CA LEU A 154 5.86 -10.78 25.21
C LEU A 154 6.02 -9.81 26.38
N VAL A 155 6.67 -8.66 26.18
CA VAL A 155 6.76 -7.59 27.18
C VAL A 155 5.39 -6.95 27.44
N VAL A 156 4.68 -6.54 26.39
CA VAL A 156 3.40 -5.81 26.55
C VAL A 156 2.39 -6.68 27.28
N VAL A 157 2.14 -7.89 26.78
CA VAL A 157 1.18 -8.84 27.34
C VAL A 157 1.68 -9.41 28.69
N GLY A 158 3.00 -9.56 28.84
CA GLY A 158 3.64 -10.17 30.00
C GLY A 158 3.83 -9.26 31.22
N LEU A 159 4.06 -7.98 31.02
CA LEU A 159 4.48 -7.09 32.10
C LEU A 159 3.69 -5.78 32.13
N LEU A 160 3.44 -5.19 30.96
CA LEU A 160 2.87 -3.85 30.88
C LEU A 160 1.35 -3.84 31.05
N ASN A 161 0.63 -4.78 30.43
CA ASN A 161 -0.84 -4.82 30.47
C ASN A 161 -1.39 -4.92 31.90
N ASP A 162 -0.68 -5.58 32.83
CA ASP A 162 -1.11 -5.69 34.23
C ASP A 162 -0.89 -4.38 35.02
N SER A 163 0.06 -3.54 34.60
CA SER A 163 0.40 -2.24 35.23
C SER A 163 -0.35 -1.05 34.62
N LEU A 164 -0.65 -1.10 33.32
CA LEU A 164 -1.40 -0.10 32.57
C LEU A 164 -2.88 -0.48 32.62
N GLN A 165 -3.56 -0.13 33.72
CA GLN A 165 -5.00 -0.27 33.99
C GLN A 165 -5.87 -0.82 32.83
N THR A 166 -5.80 -2.13 32.60
CA THR A 166 -6.68 -2.84 31.67
C THR A 166 -7.90 -3.32 32.43
N ARG A 167 -8.94 -2.49 32.51
CA ARG A 167 -10.25 -2.86 33.06
C ARG A 167 -11.45 -2.54 32.16
N ASN A 168 -11.25 -2.03 30.94
CA ASN A 168 -12.35 -1.39 30.22
C ASN A 168 -13.05 -2.25 29.15
N LEU A 169 -12.48 -3.38 28.71
CA LEU A 169 -13.20 -4.31 27.82
C LEU A 169 -13.65 -5.56 28.58
N HIS A 170 -14.93 -5.60 28.96
CA HIS A 170 -15.55 -6.79 29.50
C HIS A 170 -15.83 -7.80 28.38
N THR A 171 -14.85 -8.66 28.08
CA THR A 171 -15.05 -9.79 27.17
C THR A 171 -15.75 -10.95 27.88
N PRO A 172 -16.63 -11.70 27.20
CA PRO A 172 -17.20 -12.93 27.73
C PRO A 172 -16.10 -13.92 28.12
N SER A 173 -16.26 -14.66 29.23
CA SER A 173 -15.26 -15.65 29.69
C SER A 173 -14.98 -16.78 28.70
N THR A 174 -15.84 -16.95 27.69
CA THR A 174 -15.69 -17.89 26.58
C THR A 174 -14.75 -17.40 25.49
N LEU A 175 -14.45 -16.10 25.46
CA LEU A 175 -13.60 -15.46 24.45
C LEU A 175 -12.27 -15.05 25.04
N ARG A 176 -11.21 -15.25 24.25
CA ARG A 176 -9.89 -14.73 24.55
C ARG A 176 -9.58 -13.58 23.62
N CYS A 177 -9.04 -12.51 24.17
CA CYS A 177 -8.60 -11.34 23.43
C CYS A 177 -7.11 -11.10 23.67
N GLN A 178 -6.50 -10.36 22.77
CA GLN A 178 -5.13 -9.87 22.91
C GLN A 178 -5.17 -8.35 22.75
N GLU A 179 -4.68 -7.63 23.75
CA GLU A 179 -4.37 -6.22 23.58
C GLU A 179 -2.93 -6.09 23.09
N TYR A 180 -2.78 -5.79 21.80
CA TYR A 180 -1.50 -5.45 21.21
C TYR A 180 -1.71 -4.79 19.83
N PRO A 181 -1.11 -3.62 19.57
CA PRO A 181 -0.32 -2.78 20.49
C PRO A 181 -1.18 -2.22 21.64
N PRO A 182 -0.59 -1.56 22.65
CA PRO A 182 -1.36 -0.92 23.73
C PRO A 182 -2.50 -0.02 23.20
N GLY A 183 -3.70 -0.16 23.77
CA GLY A 183 -4.91 0.53 23.34
C GLY A 183 -5.70 -0.16 22.22
N VAL A 184 -5.18 -1.24 21.63
CA VAL A 184 -5.83 -1.97 20.53
C VAL A 184 -6.17 -3.39 20.96
N ASN A 185 -7.45 -3.65 21.22
CA ASN A 185 -7.93 -4.97 21.59
C ASN A 185 -8.31 -5.75 20.34
N VAL A 186 -7.71 -6.93 20.17
CA VAL A 186 -7.95 -7.85 19.05
C VAL A 186 -8.70 -9.08 19.58
N VAL A 187 -9.90 -9.32 19.06
CA VAL A 187 -10.78 -10.42 19.47
C VAL A 187 -11.06 -11.32 18.26
N PRO A 188 -10.44 -12.50 18.13
CA PRO A 188 -10.75 -13.41 17.03
C PRO A 188 -12.15 -14.02 17.21
N MET A 189 -13.08 -13.60 16.36
CA MET A 189 -14.47 -14.02 16.35
C MET A 189 -14.67 -15.13 15.32
N LYS A 190 -15.25 -16.27 15.71
CA LYS A 190 -15.54 -17.35 14.77
C LYS A 190 -16.51 -16.86 13.69
N SER A 191 -16.09 -16.91 12.43
CA SER A 191 -16.78 -16.29 11.29
C SER A 191 -16.96 -17.25 10.13
N ARG A 192 -17.63 -16.80 9.07
CA ARG A 192 -17.81 -17.55 7.80
C ARG A 192 -16.67 -17.29 6.81
N THR A 193 -15.46 -17.09 7.33
CA THR A 193 -14.27 -16.82 6.50
C THR A 193 -13.82 -18.05 5.71
N ALA A 194 -13.00 -17.80 4.68
CA ALA A 194 -12.41 -18.85 3.87
C ALA A 194 -11.31 -19.61 4.62
N LYS A 195 -11.20 -20.91 4.33
CA LYS A 195 -10.08 -21.73 4.84
C LYS A 195 -8.74 -21.17 4.34
N PRO A 196 -7.68 -21.22 5.15
CA PRO A 196 -7.52 -22.03 6.36
C PRO A 196 -7.96 -21.34 7.66
N TYR A 197 -8.47 -20.11 7.60
CA TYR A 197 -8.93 -19.39 8.79
C TYR A 197 -10.29 -19.88 9.26
N HIS A 198 -10.57 -19.63 10.53
CA HIS A 198 -11.84 -19.97 11.19
C HIS A 198 -12.43 -18.75 11.91
N THR A 199 -11.71 -17.62 11.91
CA THR A 199 -12.00 -16.42 12.68
C THR A 199 -11.71 -15.16 11.88
N THR A 200 -12.48 -14.11 12.15
CA THR A 200 -12.20 -12.72 11.77
C THR A 200 -11.86 -11.93 13.03
N ASN A 201 -10.83 -11.10 13.00
CA ASN A 201 -10.39 -10.30 14.14
C ASN A 201 -11.28 -9.08 14.31
N LEU A 202 -12.18 -9.11 15.28
CA LEU A 202 -12.88 -7.92 15.74
C LEU A 202 -11.89 -7.03 16.50
N ILE A 203 -11.70 -5.79 16.03
CA ILE A 203 -10.86 -4.80 16.73
C ILE A 203 -11.74 -3.92 17.59
N VAL A 204 -11.35 -3.68 18.83
CA VAL A 204 -12.09 -2.84 19.77
C VAL A 204 -11.18 -1.75 20.35
N PHE A 205 -11.60 -0.51 20.15
CA PHE A 205 -11.03 0.67 20.80
C PHE A 205 -11.99 1.16 21.87
N VAL A 206 -11.50 1.26 23.10
CA VAL A 206 -12.23 1.76 24.27
C VAL A 206 -11.58 3.06 24.78
N PRO A 207 -12.30 3.91 25.54
CA PRO A 207 -11.72 5.12 26.12
C PRO A 207 -10.47 4.80 26.94
N GLY A 208 -9.38 5.52 26.65
CA GLY A 208 -8.19 5.54 27.49
C GLY A 208 -8.36 6.49 28.68
N THR A 209 -7.54 6.35 29.71
CA THR A 209 -7.49 7.27 30.86
C THR A 209 -6.70 8.56 30.56
N SER A 210 -6.15 8.72 29.35
CA SER A 210 -5.42 9.91 28.96
C SER A 210 -6.41 11.00 28.55
N ASP A 211 -6.58 11.99 29.43
CA ASP A 211 -7.15 13.32 29.17
C ASP A 211 -6.24 14.15 28.24
N ASP A 212 -5.75 13.54 27.15
CA ASP A 212 -5.18 14.33 26.06
C ASP A 212 -6.35 14.97 25.34
N ASP A 213 -6.79 16.11 25.86
CA ASP A 213 -7.74 16.99 25.20
C ASP A 213 -7.08 17.49 23.92
N PHE A 214 -7.25 16.74 22.83
CA PHE A 214 -6.90 17.15 21.48
C PHE A 214 -7.86 18.29 21.08
N GLY A 215 -7.61 19.46 21.66
CA GLY A 215 -8.30 20.69 21.36
C GLY A 215 -8.11 21.06 19.89
N GLY A 216 -9.22 21.24 19.18
CA GLY A 216 -9.26 21.97 17.90
C GLY A 216 -8.85 21.24 16.62
N GLY A 217 -8.65 19.91 16.61
CA GLY A 217 -8.43 19.15 15.36
C GLY A 217 -9.71 19.01 14.52
N ASP A 218 -9.60 19.16 13.19
CA ASP A 218 -10.67 18.92 12.20
C ASP A 218 -10.88 17.41 12.02
N PHE A 219 -11.65 16.81 12.92
CA PHE A 219 -12.02 15.39 12.86
C PHE A 219 -13.37 15.23 12.14
N LEU A 220 -13.46 14.25 11.24
CA LEU A 220 -14.71 13.86 10.58
C LEU A 220 -15.81 13.53 11.59
N ALA A 221 -15.44 12.83 12.66
CA ALA A 221 -16.36 12.48 13.74
C ALA A 221 -15.61 12.23 15.06
N ARG A 222 -16.35 12.39 16.18
CA ARG A 222 -15.87 12.12 17.53
C ARG A 222 -16.79 11.12 18.23
N GLY A 223 -16.26 10.02 18.73
CA GLY A 223 -17.00 8.94 19.40
C GLY A 223 -16.30 8.46 20.66
N ASP A 224 -16.97 7.63 21.45
CA ASP A 224 -16.44 7.18 22.73
C ASP A 224 -15.76 5.80 22.60
N ALA A 225 -16.27 4.97 21.69
CA ALA A 225 -15.69 3.67 21.36
C ALA A 225 -15.81 3.38 19.86
N LEU A 226 -14.98 2.47 19.37
CA LEU A 226 -15.01 1.97 17.99
C LEU A 226 -14.84 0.47 17.98
N ILE A 227 -15.68 -0.21 17.19
CA ILE A 227 -15.41 -1.58 16.76
C ILE A 227 -15.13 -1.62 15.26
N VAL A 228 -14.24 -2.51 14.84
CA VAL A 228 -13.90 -2.73 13.43
C VAL A 228 -14.24 -4.16 13.02
N ASP A 229 -14.95 -4.32 11.92
CA ASP A 229 -15.33 -5.60 11.30
C ASP A 229 -16.02 -6.57 12.28
N PRO A 230 -17.27 -6.28 12.71
CA PRO A 230 -18.02 -7.13 13.65
C PRO A 230 -18.51 -8.46 13.05
N GLY A 231 -18.01 -8.86 11.88
CA GLY A 231 -18.42 -10.07 11.20
C GLY A 231 -18.13 -11.32 12.01
N CYS A 232 -19.18 -12.09 12.27
CA CYS A 232 -19.08 -13.34 13.00
C CYS A 232 -20.22 -14.28 12.59
N SER A 233 -20.04 -15.57 12.88
CA SER A 233 -21.08 -16.58 12.64
C SER A 233 -22.20 -16.44 13.66
N SER A 234 -23.40 -16.95 13.34
CA SER A 234 -24.56 -16.91 14.23
C SER A 234 -24.34 -17.51 15.61
N VAL A 235 -23.36 -18.41 15.74
CA VAL A 235 -22.96 -19.03 17.02
C VAL A 235 -22.33 -18.02 17.97
N MET A 236 -21.69 -16.97 17.45
CA MET A 236 -20.98 -15.93 18.21
C MET A 236 -21.81 -14.67 18.45
N HIS A 237 -23.07 -14.63 18.01
CA HIS A 237 -23.92 -13.43 18.13
C HIS A 237 -24.13 -13.01 19.58
N LYS A 238 -24.24 -13.99 20.50
CA LYS A 238 -24.45 -13.69 21.93
C LYS A 238 -23.22 -13.03 22.54
N GLU A 239 -22.03 -13.52 22.20
CA GLU A 239 -20.77 -12.95 22.63
C GLU A 239 -20.56 -11.54 22.04
N LEU A 240 -20.90 -11.34 20.77
CA LEU A 240 -20.86 -10.02 20.14
C LEU A 240 -21.83 -9.04 20.82
N GLU A 241 -23.07 -9.47 21.10
CA GLU A 241 -24.06 -8.67 21.86
C GLU A 241 -23.51 -8.28 23.24
N GLN A 242 -22.87 -9.20 23.96
CA GLN A 242 -22.23 -8.91 25.25
C GLN A 242 -21.11 -7.88 25.14
N ILE A 243 -20.27 -7.97 24.10
CA ILE A 243 -19.22 -6.97 23.85
C ILE A 243 -19.85 -5.61 23.56
N VAL A 244 -20.82 -5.54 22.64
CA VAL A 244 -21.45 -4.27 22.22
C VAL A 244 -22.20 -3.60 23.37
N THR A 245 -22.91 -4.38 24.19
CA THR A 245 -23.66 -3.86 25.35
C THR A 245 -22.76 -3.38 26.49
N ALA A 246 -21.52 -3.85 26.56
CA ALA A 246 -20.52 -3.36 27.50
C ALA A 246 -19.83 -2.06 27.05
N LEU A 247 -19.98 -1.68 25.77
CA LEU A 247 -19.38 -0.46 25.22
C LEU A 247 -20.29 0.78 25.43
N PRO A 248 -19.71 2.00 25.41
CA PRO A 248 -20.47 3.24 25.43
C PRO A 248 -21.53 3.34 24.33
N ARG A 249 -22.61 4.10 24.58
CA ARG A 249 -23.71 4.30 23.61
C ARG A 249 -23.23 4.96 22.32
N LYS A 250 -22.34 5.96 22.41
CA LYS A 250 -21.75 6.66 21.26
C LYS A 250 -20.67 5.82 20.58
N LEU A 251 -21.09 4.68 20.04
CA LEU A 251 -20.27 3.68 19.40
C LEU A 251 -20.18 3.96 17.90
N PHE A 252 -18.96 4.02 17.38
CA PHE A 252 -18.73 3.87 15.95
C PHE A 252 -18.50 2.40 15.59
N VAL A 253 -18.97 2.04 14.41
CA VAL A 253 -18.75 0.72 13.79
C VAL A 253 -18.08 1.00 12.46
N PHE A 254 -16.80 0.64 12.32
CA PHE A 254 -16.11 0.74 11.05
C PHE A 254 -16.08 -0.62 10.36
N VAL A 255 -16.36 -0.65 9.06
CA VAL A 255 -16.16 -1.85 8.25
C VAL A 255 -15.14 -1.59 7.17
N THR A 256 -14.11 -2.42 7.13
CA THR A 256 -13.03 -2.32 6.15
C THR A 256 -13.57 -2.56 4.74
N HIS A 257 -14.44 -3.57 4.57
CA HIS A 257 -15.12 -3.88 3.31
C HIS A 257 -16.38 -4.74 3.54
N HIS A 258 -17.07 -5.10 2.46
CA HIS A 258 -18.43 -5.65 2.48
C HIS A 258 -18.53 -7.17 2.58
N HIS A 259 -17.42 -7.92 2.62
CA HIS A 259 -17.48 -9.38 2.67
C HIS A 259 -18.16 -9.87 3.95
N HIS A 260 -18.88 -10.98 3.83
CA HIS A 260 -19.79 -11.49 4.87
C HIS A 260 -19.11 -11.64 6.23
N ASP A 261 -17.91 -12.18 6.25
CA ASP A 261 -17.13 -12.38 7.46
C ASP A 261 -16.62 -11.10 8.13
N HIS A 262 -16.92 -9.91 7.58
CA HIS A 262 -16.70 -8.58 8.17
C HIS A 262 -18.01 -7.87 8.56
N VAL A 263 -19.12 -8.15 7.86
CA VAL A 263 -20.40 -7.44 8.02
C VAL A 263 -21.50 -8.24 8.74
N ASP A 264 -21.40 -9.56 8.82
CA ASP A 264 -22.50 -10.44 9.27
C ASP A 264 -23.02 -10.11 10.69
N GLY A 265 -22.18 -9.51 11.55
CA GLY A 265 -22.58 -9.11 12.90
C GLY A 265 -23.21 -7.72 13.01
N LEU A 266 -23.31 -6.94 11.93
CA LEU A 266 -23.86 -5.58 11.95
C LEU A 266 -25.29 -5.53 12.50
N SER A 267 -26.13 -6.50 12.16
CA SER A 267 -27.52 -6.58 12.66
C SER A 267 -27.58 -6.76 14.17
N VAL A 268 -26.65 -7.52 14.75
CA VAL A 268 -26.50 -7.71 16.19
C VAL A 268 -26.05 -6.41 16.84
N VAL A 269 -25.07 -5.72 16.25
CA VAL A 269 -24.58 -4.43 16.75
C VAL A 269 -25.72 -3.40 16.78
N GLN A 270 -26.45 -3.25 15.68
CA GLN A 270 -27.54 -2.28 15.57
C GLN A 270 -28.69 -2.59 16.55
N LYS A 271 -29.03 -3.87 16.74
CA LYS A 271 -30.04 -4.28 17.70
C LYS A 271 -29.61 -4.00 19.15
N SER A 272 -28.34 -4.24 19.46
CA SER A 272 -27.79 -4.13 20.81
C SER A 272 -27.47 -2.68 21.19
N ASN A 273 -27.07 -1.86 20.20
CA ASN A 273 -26.84 -0.43 20.34
C ASN A 273 -27.47 0.34 19.16
N PRO A 274 -28.74 0.77 19.29
CA PRO A 274 -29.45 1.50 18.23
C PRO A 274 -28.90 2.90 17.92
N GLU A 275 -28.02 3.45 18.77
CA GLU A 275 -27.36 4.74 18.58
C GLU A 275 -26.01 4.61 17.86
N ALA A 276 -25.57 3.37 17.59
CA ALA A 276 -24.32 3.13 16.89
C ALA A 276 -24.33 3.71 15.47
N THR A 277 -23.19 4.26 15.05
CA THR A 277 -23.04 4.87 13.73
C THR A 277 -22.06 4.09 12.88
N LEU A 278 -22.47 3.75 11.65
CA LEU A 278 -21.64 3.03 10.69
C LEU A 278 -20.70 3.99 9.95
N LEU A 279 -19.42 3.65 9.93
CA LEU A 279 -18.39 4.25 9.09
C LEU A 279 -18.03 3.21 8.02
N ALA A 280 -18.19 3.55 6.75
CA ALA A 280 -17.86 2.63 5.66
C ALA A 280 -17.61 3.41 4.38
N HIS A 281 -16.80 2.84 3.49
CA HIS A 281 -16.70 3.37 2.14
C HIS A 281 -18.05 3.27 1.42
N GLU A 282 -18.36 4.21 0.52
CA GLU A 282 -19.65 4.27 -0.18
C GLU A 282 -19.96 2.98 -0.96
N ASN A 283 -18.98 2.42 -1.67
CA ASN A 283 -19.15 1.15 -2.39
C ASN A 283 -19.35 -0.05 -1.43
N THR A 284 -18.77 0.01 -0.23
CA THR A 284 -18.96 -1.01 0.80
C THR A 284 -20.37 -0.91 1.38
N ALA A 285 -20.79 0.29 1.77
CA ALA A 285 -22.12 0.56 2.32
C ALA A 285 -23.25 0.12 1.36
N ARG A 286 -23.09 0.35 0.05
CA ARG A 286 -24.07 -0.08 -0.97
C ARG A 286 -24.23 -1.59 -1.10
N ARG A 287 -23.23 -2.37 -0.71
CA ARG A 287 -23.24 -3.84 -0.77
C ARG A 287 -23.66 -4.48 0.56
N ILE A 288 -23.78 -3.70 1.64
CA ILE A 288 -24.34 -4.17 2.91
C ILE A 288 -25.86 -4.26 2.76
N GLY A 289 -26.43 -5.40 3.15
CA GLY A 289 -27.87 -5.60 3.07
C GLY A 289 -28.63 -4.69 4.03
N LYS A 290 -29.80 -4.19 3.62
CA LYS A 290 -30.67 -3.39 4.52
C LYS A 290 -31.14 -4.17 5.76
N GLY A 291 -31.09 -5.51 5.71
CA GLY A 291 -31.34 -6.38 6.86
C GLY A 291 -30.16 -6.48 7.82
N ASP A 292 -28.95 -6.14 7.37
CA ASP A 292 -27.73 -6.15 8.17
C ASP A 292 -27.50 -4.79 8.83
N TRP A 293 -27.77 -3.70 8.11
CA TRP A 293 -27.76 -2.34 8.65
C TRP A 293 -28.86 -1.48 8.03
N SER A 294 -29.71 -0.87 8.86
CA SER A 294 -30.84 -0.05 8.39
C SER A 294 -30.74 1.43 8.71
N LEU A 295 -29.73 1.85 9.49
CA LEU A 295 -29.45 3.26 9.76
C LEU A 295 -28.61 3.88 8.63
N GLY A 296 -28.45 5.20 8.65
CA GLY A 296 -27.49 5.86 7.76
C GLY A 296 -26.04 5.45 8.07
N HIS A 297 -25.13 5.76 7.15
CA HIS A 297 -23.68 5.64 7.34
C HIS A 297 -23.00 6.99 7.11
N ILE A 298 -21.82 7.16 7.69
CA ILE A 298 -20.91 8.23 7.34
C ILE A 298 -19.92 7.66 6.31
N PRO A 299 -19.89 8.19 5.08
CA PRO A 299 -18.96 7.73 4.06
C PRO A 299 -17.54 8.12 4.44
N VAL A 300 -16.59 7.20 4.28
CA VAL A 300 -15.15 7.45 4.43
C VAL A 300 -14.45 7.27 3.09
N VAL A 301 -13.57 8.20 2.70
CA VAL A 301 -12.83 8.12 1.43
C VAL A 301 -11.35 7.77 1.59
N GLY A 302 -10.80 7.83 2.81
CA GLY A 302 -9.46 7.33 3.14
C GLY A 302 -8.37 8.38 3.30
N SER A 303 -8.75 9.58 3.72
CA SER A 303 -7.84 10.67 4.14
C SER A 303 -8.27 11.36 5.44
N GLU A 304 -9.46 11.04 5.92
CA GLU A 304 -10.09 11.64 7.09
C GLU A 304 -9.57 11.07 8.40
N GLU A 305 -9.66 11.87 9.46
CA GLU A 305 -9.35 11.45 10.83
C GLU A 305 -10.61 11.44 11.70
N ILE A 306 -10.67 10.50 12.64
CA ILE A 306 -11.68 10.43 13.69
C ILE A 306 -11.00 10.40 15.06
N CYS A 307 -11.72 10.84 16.08
CA CYS A 307 -11.29 10.76 17.47
C CYS A 307 -12.20 9.80 18.24
N ILE A 308 -11.62 8.75 18.83
CA ILE A 308 -12.33 7.72 19.58
C ILE A 308 -11.78 7.64 20.99
N GLY A 309 -12.56 8.06 21.99
CA GLY A 309 -12.16 7.96 23.40
C GLY A 309 -10.79 8.60 23.69
N GLY A 310 -10.52 9.76 23.06
CA GLY A 310 -9.24 10.47 23.13
C GLY A 310 -8.19 10.00 22.12
N GLN A 311 -8.40 8.89 21.39
CA GLN A 311 -7.42 8.33 20.46
C GLN A 311 -7.65 8.82 19.02
N ARG A 312 -6.57 9.22 18.34
CA ARG A 312 -6.60 9.65 16.93
C ARG A 312 -6.45 8.45 15.99
N LEU A 313 -7.43 8.27 15.11
CA LEU A 313 -7.44 7.24 14.06
C LEU A 313 -7.59 7.90 12.70
N ARG A 314 -6.85 7.42 11.70
CA ARG A 314 -6.85 7.97 10.34
C ARG A 314 -7.19 6.90 9.33
N PHE A 315 -8.17 7.16 8.47
CA PHE A 315 -8.50 6.26 7.38
C PHE A 315 -7.42 6.33 6.29
N ILE A 316 -7.07 5.18 5.73
CA ILE A 316 -6.06 5.04 4.68
C ILE A 316 -6.68 4.27 3.51
N SER A 317 -6.82 4.92 2.37
CA SER A 317 -7.21 4.31 1.09
C SER A 317 -6.19 4.68 0.00
N ALA A 318 -6.11 3.92 -1.09
CA ALA A 318 -5.34 4.34 -2.27
C ALA A 318 -6.00 5.57 -2.95
N PRO A 319 -5.21 6.41 -3.64
CA PRO A 319 -5.72 7.65 -4.22
C PRO A 319 -6.82 7.41 -5.27
N VAL A 320 -7.83 8.26 -5.24
CA VAL A 320 -8.94 8.33 -6.21
C VAL A 320 -8.37 8.60 -7.62
N ASN A 321 -8.50 7.66 -8.58
CA ASN A 321 -8.36 8.02 -9.99
C ASN A 321 -9.63 8.73 -10.45
N PHE A 322 -9.52 9.99 -10.83
CA PHE A 322 -10.64 10.68 -11.48
C PHE A 322 -10.84 10.08 -12.88
N VAL A 323 -11.97 9.40 -13.11
CA VAL A 323 -12.42 9.01 -14.45
C VAL A 323 -13.24 10.17 -15.02
N PRO A 324 -12.81 10.84 -16.10
CA PRO A 324 -13.60 11.89 -16.71
C PRO A 324 -14.94 11.31 -17.18
N ASN A 325 -16.06 11.96 -16.81
CA ASN A 325 -17.47 11.64 -17.12
C ASN A 325 -18.23 10.64 -16.23
N ALA A 326 -17.70 10.25 -15.07
CA ALA A 326 -18.50 9.56 -14.05
C ALA A 326 -18.95 10.56 -12.97
N CYS A 327 -20.26 10.65 -12.67
CA CYS A 327 -20.81 11.43 -11.55
C CYS A 327 -20.46 10.83 -10.15
N VAL A 328 -19.44 9.98 -10.05
CA VAL A 328 -19.04 9.29 -8.83
C VAL A 328 -17.51 9.28 -8.74
N SER A 329 -16.95 9.82 -7.66
CA SER A 329 -15.54 9.60 -7.30
C SER A 329 -15.33 8.11 -7.07
N LEU A 330 -14.63 7.43 -7.98
CA LEU A 330 -14.25 6.03 -7.81
C LEU A 330 -12.97 5.97 -6.96
N VAL A 331 -13.12 5.51 -5.73
CA VAL A 331 -11.99 5.16 -4.86
C VAL A 331 -11.49 3.79 -5.30
N PHE A 332 -10.19 3.67 -5.54
CA PHE A 332 -9.53 2.48 -6.06
C PHE A 332 -8.92 1.74 -4.88
N THR A 333 -9.42 0.56 -4.55
CA THR A 333 -8.98 -0.16 -3.35
C THR A 333 -8.74 -1.64 -3.68
N GLY A 334 -7.60 -2.15 -3.21
CA GLY A 334 -6.94 -3.31 -3.81
C GLY A 334 -7.71 -4.62 -3.75
N HIS A 335 -8.17 -5.00 -2.55
CA HIS A 335 -8.96 -6.22 -2.32
C HIS A 335 -10.37 -6.15 -2.91
N THR A 336 -11.05 -5.02 -2.69
CA THR A 336 -12.36 -4.65 -3.25
C THR A 336 -12.35 -3.15 -3.48
N ASP A 337 -13.17 -2.60 -4.38
CA ASP A 337 -13.31 -1.16 -4.67
C ASP A 337 -13.90 -0.29 -3.53
N GLY A 338 -14.12 -0.86 -2.35
CA GLY A 338 -14.46 -0.13 -1.13
C GLY A 338 -13.65 -0.53 0.09
N HIS A 339 -12.49 -1.17 -0.09
CA HIS A 339 -11.63 -1.59 1.01
C HIS A 339 -10.88 -0.40 1.62
N VAL A 340 -11.02 -0.18 2.93
CA VAL A 340 -10.34 0.92 3.64
C VAL A 340 -9.55 0.38 4.83
N ALA A 341 -8.30 0.82 4.97
CA ALA A 341 -7.47 0.54 6.14
C ALA A 341 -7.58 1.66 7.18
N LEU A 342 -7.24 1.35 8.44
CA LEU A 342 -7.32 2.29 9.55
C LEU A 342 -5.99 2.35 10.30
N LEU A 343 -5.41 3.54 10.42
CA LEU A 343 -4.17 3.77 11.14
C LEU A 343 -4.46 4.29 12.56
N HIS A 344 -3.97 3.57 13.56
CA HIS A 344 -3.88 4.08 14.92
C HIS A 344 -2.62 4.96 15.06
N VAL A 345 -2.82 6.28 15.16
CA VAL A 345 -1.74 7.27 15.02
C VAL A 345 -0.73 7.18 16.17
N ALA A 346 -1.19 6.98 17.41
CA ALA A 346 -0.32 6.98 18.59
C ALA A 346 0.72 5.86 18.57
N THR A 347 0.31 4.65 18.14
CA THR A 347 1.19 3.47 18.06
C THR A 347 1.77 3.25 16.67
N ASN A 348 1.39 4.08 15.69
CA ASN A 348 1.68 3.90 14.26
C ASN A 348 1.34 2.48 13.76
N SER A 349 0.19 1.95 14.18
CA SER A 349 -0.25 0.59 13.87
C SER A 349 -1.39 0.58 12.87
N LEU A 350 -1.26 -0.23 11.82
CA LEU A 350 -2.17 -0.21 10.69
C LEU A 350 -3.07 -1.45 10.70
N ILE A 351 -4.37 -1.23 10.83
CA ILE A 351 -5.42 -2.22 10.65
C ILE A 351 -5.69 -2.32 9.14
N VAL A 352 -5.31 -3.44 8.53
CA VAL A 352 -5.21 -3.57 7.06
C VAL A 352 -6.40 -4.26 6.39
N GLY A 353 -7.42 -4.70 7.16
CA GLY A 353 -8.50 -5.50 6.60
C GLY A 353 -7.97 -6.79 5.97
N ASP A 354 -8.50 -7.11 4.79
CA ASP A 354 -8.08 -8.25 3.96
C ASP A 354 -6.99 -7.95 2.94
N HIS A 355 -6.45 -6.73 2.95
CA HIS A 355 -5.33 -6.38 2.07
C HIS A 355 -4.10 -7.26 2.36
N CYS A 356 -3.90 -7.65 3.62
CA CYS A 356 -2.94 -8.66 4.02
C CYS A 356 -3.59 -9.61 5.01
N VAL A 357 -3.24 -10.90 4.92
CA VAL A 357 -3.60 -11.92 5.90
C VAL A 357 -2.34 -12.48 6.57
N GLY A 358 -2.46 -12.96 7.81
CA GLY A 358 -1.32 -13.38 8.64
C GLY A 358 -0.50 -14.55 8.09
N GLN A 359 -1.10 -15.35 7.21
CA GLN A 359 -0.51 -16.49 6.51
C GLN A 359 -1.17 -16.68 5.14
N GLY A 360 -0.34 -16.91 4.12
CA GLY A 360 -0.82 -17.15 2.75
C GLY A 360 -0.85 -15.89 1.89
N SER A 361 -1.78 -15.83 0.95
CA SER A 361 -1.98 -14.69 0.04
C SER A 361 -3.39 -14.17 0.20
N ALA A 362 -3.55 -12.86 0.03
CA ALA A 362 -4.83 -12.18 0.01
C ALA A 362 -5.51 -12.52 -1.33
N LEU A 363 -6.81 -12.81 -1.27
CA LEU A 363 -7.63 -12.89 -2.46
C LEU A 363 -7.92 -11.45 -2.91
N LEU A 364 -8.12 -11.21 -4.19
CA LEU A 364 -8.67 -9.94 -4.69
C LEU A 364 -10.02 -10.25 -5.33
N ASP A 365 -11.07 -9.58 -4.87
CA ASP A 365 -12.43 -9.79 -5.37
C ASP A 365 -12.68 -8.97 -6.64
N ILE A 366 -12.41 -9.60 -7.78
CA ILE A 366 -12.63 -9.01 -9.11
C ILE A 366 -14.10 -8.62 -9.32
N THR A 367 -15.04 -9.35 -8.71
CA THR A 367 -16.48 -9.08 -8.87
C THR A 367 -16.93 -7.84 -8.10
N ALA A 368 -16.15 -7.44 -7.10
CA ALA A 368 -16.30 -6.20 -6.35
C ALA A 368 -15.21 -5.16 -6.66
N GLY A 369 -14.62 -5.22 -7.86
CA GLY A 369 -13.69 -4.19 -8.37
C GLY A 369 -12.24 -4.32 -7.90
N GLY A 370 -11.87 -5.38 -7.18
CA GLY A 370 -10.49 -5.67 -6.79
C GLY A 370 -9.58 -5.91 -8.00
N ASN A 371 -8.39 -5.32 -8.00
CA ASN A 371 -7.42 -5.46 -9.08
C ASN A 371 -5.97 -5.27 -8.59
N MET A 372 -5.03 -5.83 -9.34
CA MET A 372 -3.63 -5.91 -8.91
C MET A 372 -2.92 -4.55 -8.89
N SER A 373 -3.29 -3.63 -9.79
CA SER A 373 -2.70 -2.30 -9.85
C SER A 373 -3.00 -1.51 -8.57
N ASP A 374 -4.28 -1.44 -8.20
CA ASP A 374 -4.70 -0.78 -6.96
C ASP A 374 -4.13 -1.46 -5.73
N TYR A 375 -4.03 -2.80 -5.77
CA TYR A 375 -3.46 -3.57 -4.69
C TYR A 375 -1.98 -3.25 -4.47
N PHE A 376 -1.19 -3.14 -5.54
CA PHE A 376 0.22 -2.74 -5.45
C PHE A 376 0.37 -1.28 -5.02
N ASP A 377 -0.39 -0.35 -5.60
CA ASP A 377 -0.36 1.06 -5.20
C ASP A 377 -0.69 1.24 -3.71
N THR A 378 -1.71 0.54 -3.22
CA THR A 378 -2.06 0.50 -1.80
C THR A 378 -0.92 -0.09 -0.95
N THR A 379 -0.30 -1.18 -1.41
CA THR A 379 0.82 -1.83 -0.71
C THR A 379 2.03 -0.90 -0.61
N TYR A 380 2.38 -0.19 -1.68
CA TYR A 380 3.46 0.81 -1.67
C TYR A 380 3.13 1.97 -0.73
N LYS A 381 1.88 2.42 -0.67
CA LYS A 381 1.44 3.43 0.31
C LYS A 381 1.62 2.94 1.75
N PHE A 382 1.33 1.68 2.03
CA PHE A 382 1.59 1.09 3.36
C PHE A 382 3.09 1.00 3.67
N LEU A 383 3.94 0.71 2.68
CA LEU A 383 5.39 0.75 2.85
C LEU A 383 5.90 2.18 3.14
N GLU A 384 5.39 3.17 2.41
CA GLU A 384 5.72 4.59 2.63
C GLU A 384 5.27 5.09 4.01
N LEU A 385 4.13 4.58 4.52
CA LEU A 385 3.64 4.88 5.86
C LEU A 385 4.56 4.34 6.97
N SER A 386 5.36 3.31 6.66
CA SER A 386 6.27 2.64 7.61
C SER A 386 5.60 2.31 8.95
N PRO A 387 4.46 1.58 8.96
CA PRO A 387 3.77 1.26 10.20
C PRO A 387 4.65 0.38 11.09
N HIS A 388 4.49 0.50 12.40
CA HIS A 388 5.19 -0.32 13.37
C HIS A 388 4.63 -1.73 13.47
N VAL A 389 3.34 -1.89 13.18
CA VAL A 389 2.60 -3.16 13.30
C VAL A 389 1.53 -3.22 12.21
N LEU A 390 1.32 -4.39 11.61
CA LEU A 390 0.14 -4.66 10.76
C LEU A 390 -0.83 -5.58 11.50
N ILE A 391 -2.10 -5.20 11.52
CA ILE A 391 -3.18 -5.96 12.15
C ILE A 391 -4.13 -6.43 11.04
N PRO A 392 -3.96 -7.67 10.53
CA PRO A 392 -4.86 -8.25 9.55
C PRO A 392 -6.17 -8.68 10.22
N MET A 393 -7.24 -8.78 9.42
CA MET A 393 -8.51 -9.34 9.90
C MET A 393 -8.49 -10.86 10.02
N HIS A 394 -7.52 -11.51 9.39
CA HIS A 394 -7.31 -12.95 9.50
C HIS A 394 -5.86 -13.25 9.87
N GLY A 395 -5.66 -14.01 10.95
CA GLY A 395 -4.33 -14.37 11.45
C GLY A 395 -3.79 -13.42 12.52
N ARG A 396 -2.53 -13.64 12.87
CA ARG A 396 -1.84 -12.91 13.95
C ARG A 396 -1.41 -11.51 13.51
N VAL A 397 -1.28 -10.63 14.49
CA VAL A 397 -0.61 -9.35 14.36
C VAL A 397 0.82 -9.55 13.85
N ASN A 398 1.24 -8.76 12.85
CA ASN A 398 2.55 -8.87 12.24
C ASN A 398 3.51 -7.78 12.75
N MET A 399 4.67 -8.25 13.22
CA MET A 399 5.74 -7.43 13.82
C MET A 399 6.84 -7.02 12.83
N TRP A 400 6.72 -7.36 11.56
CA TRP A 400 7.68 -6.98 10.52
C TRP A 400 6.93 -6.49 9.26
N PRO A 401 6.24 -5.34 9.37
CA PRO A 401 5.35 -4.83 8.33
C PRO A 401 6.00 -4.75 6.95
N LYS A 402 7.21 -4.19 6.86
CA LYS A 402 7.96 -4.14 5.60
C LYS A 402 8.13 -5.54 5.03
N HIS A 403 8.57 -6.50 5.84
CA HIS A 403 8.82 -7.85 5.36
C HIS A 403 7.55 -8.53 4.87
N MET A 404 6.42 -8.35 5.57
CA MET A 404 5.12 -8.85 5.11
C MET A 404 4.74 -8.20 3.76
N LEU A 405 4.67 -6.88 3.68
CA LEU A 405 4.23 -6.13 2.49
C LEU A 405 5.11 -6.41 1.26
N CYS A 406 6.44 -6.40 1.41
CA CYS A 406 7.35 -6.75 0.33
C CYS A 406 7.20 -8.21 -0.12
N GLY A 407 6.83 -9.11 0.80
CA GLY A 407 6.50 -10.50 0.49
C GLY A 407 5.31 -10.62 -0.49
N TYR A 408 4.30 -9.77 -0.34
CA TYR A 408 3.15 -9.71 -1.25
C TYR A 408 3.50 -9.12 -2.62
N LEU A 409 4.44 -8.17 -2.68
CA LEU A 409 4.90 -7.58 -3.96
C LEU A 409 5.79 -8.55 -4.76
N LYS A 410 6.80 -9.16 -4.12
CA LYS A 410 7.88 -9.87 -4.83
C LYS A 410 7.58 -11.34 -5.11
N LYS A 411 7.01 -12.05 -4.13
CA LYS A 411 7.05 -13.53 -4.14
C LYS A 411 6.19 -14.13 -5.25
N ARG A 412 5.02 -13.55 -5.52
CA ARG A 412 4.04 -14.17 -6.41
C ARG A 412 4.37 -13.96 -7.88
N GLU A 413 4.71 -12.74 -8.29
CA GLU A 413 5.10 -12.45 -9.68
C GLU A 413 6.37 -13.21 -10.09
N SER A 414 7.37 -13.28 -9.20
CA SER A 414 8.60 -14.03 -9.49
C SER A 414 8.33 -15.53 -9.66
N SER A 415 7.44 -16.12 -8.85
CA SER A 415 7.07 -17.54 -8.99
C SER A 415 6.27 -17.81 -10.27
N ILE A 416 5.41 -16.88 -10.69
CA ILE A 416 4.65 -16.98 -11.94
C ILE A 416 5.60 -16.87 -13.15
N LEU A 417 6.50 -15.89 -13.14
CA LEU A 417 7.50 -15.73 -14.20
C LEU A 417 8.39 -16.96 -14.31
N LYS A 418 8.87 -17.51 -13.20
CA LYS A 418 9.64 -18.75 -13.17
C LYS A 418 8.87 -19.93 -13.77
N ALA A 419 7.58 -20.08 -13.43
CA ALA A 419 6.75 -21.12 -14.02
C ALA A 419 6.67 -21.01 -15.55
N ILE A 420 6.52 -19.77 -16.05
CA ILE A 420 6.45 -19.48 -17.48
C ILE A 420 7.80 -19.75 -18.17
N GLU A 421 8.91 -19.33 -17.56
CA GLU A 421 10.28 -19.58 -18.05
C GLU A 421 10.60 -21.09 -18.12
N GLU A 422 10.06 -21.88 -17.19
CA GLU A 422 10.16 -23.35 -17.20
C GLU A 422 9.18 -24.02 -18.18
N GLY A 423 8.42 -23.24 -18.96
CA GLY A 423 7.59 -23.71 -20.07
C GLY A 423 6.09 -23.78 -19.81
N ALA A 424 5.59 -23.24 -18.69
CA ALA A 424 4.15 -23.16 -18.43
C ALA A 424 3.46 -22.20 -19.42
N LYS A 425 2.42 -22.68 -20.11
CA LYS A 425 1.70 -21.90 -21.14
C LYS A 425 0.23 -21.64 -20.81
N THR A 426 -0.36 -22.43 -19.93
CA THR A 426 -1.78 -22.33 -19.55
C THR A 426 -1.95 -21.85 -18.10
N LEU A 427 -3.14 -21.34 -17.77
CA LEU A 427 -3.49 -21.00 -16.39
C LEU A 427 -3.36 -22.20 -15.46
N PHE A 428 -3.71 -23.40 -15.93
CA PHE A 428 -3.56 -24.63 -15.16
C PHE A 428 -2.10 -24.96 -14.85
N ASP A 429 -1.21 -24.84 -15.84
CA ASP A 429 0.22 -25.12 -15.65
C ASP A 429 0.84 -24.16 -14.63
N ILE A 430 0.51 -22.86 -14.74
CA ILE A 430 1.03 -21.83 -13.83
C ILE A 430 0.49 -22.06 -12.42
N VAL A 431 -0.82 -22.30 -12.23
CA VAL A 431 -1.39 -22.60 -10.90
C VAL A 431 -0.77 -23.86 -10.32
N LYS A 432 -0.64 -24.94 -11.11
CA LYS A 432 -0.03 -26.20 -10.68
C LYS A 432 1.41 -26.00 -10.22
N HIS A 433 2.18 -25.14 -10.87
CA HIS A 433 3.55 -24.83 -10.48
C HIS A 433 3.60 -23.91 -9.26
N THR A 434 2.91 -22.78 -9.30
CA THR A 434 2.98 -21.69 -8.31
C THR A 434 2.24 -22.02 -6.99
N TYR A 435 1.27 -22.92 -7.03
CA TYR A 435 0.44 -23.34 -5.89
C TYR A 435 0.49 -24.87 -5.69
N ALA A 436 1.62 -25.50 -6.02
CA ALA A 436 1.82 -26.94 -5.91
C ALA A 436 1.60 -27.50 -4.49
N ASP A 437 1.88 -26.68 -3.47
CA ASP A 437 1.75 -26.97 -2.04
C ASP A 437 0.38 -26.63 -1.45
N VAL A 438 -0.51 -26.02 -2.25
CA VAL A 438 -1.86 -25.63 -1.83
C VAL A 438 -2.88 -26.68 -2.25
N ASP A 439 -3.83 -26.96 -1.36
CA ASP A 439 -4.94 -27.88 -1.64
C ASP A 439 -5.66 -27.50 -2.95
N ARG A 440 -5.90 -28.49 -3.80
CA ARG A 440 -6.54 -28.30 -5.11
C ARG A 440 -7.95 -27.71 -5.02
N SER A 441 -8.65 -27.87 -3.88
CA SER A 441 -9.94 -27.20 -3.67
C SER A 441 -9.82 -25.68 -3.72
N LEU A 442 -8.64 -25.12 -3.41
CA LEU A 442 -8.37 -23.69 -3.43
C LEU A 442 -7.78 -23.20 -4.77
N TRP A 443 -7.55 -24.10 -5.73
CA TRP A 443 -6.92 -23.72 -7.00
C TRP A 443 -7.79 -22.82 -7.88
N ILE A 444 -9.11 -22.81 -7.67
CA ILE A 444 -10.01 -21.86 -8.33
C ILE A 444 -9.71 -20.41 -7.86
N HIS A 445 -9.52 -20.21 -6.56
CA HIS A 445 -9.12 -18.92 -6.02
C HIS A 445 -7.69 -18.55 -6.43
N ALA A 446 -6.78 -19.52 -6.40
CA ALA A 446 -5.41 -19.33 -6.87
C ALA A 446 -5.35 -18.95 -8.36
N ALA A 447 -6.20 -19.54 -9.19
CA ALA A 447 -6.33 -19.23 -10.62
C ALA A 447 -6.75 -17.77 -10.85
N SER A 448 -7.72 -17.28 -10.08
CA SER A 448 -8.11 -15.86 -10.12
C SER A 448 -6.92 -14.96 -9.78
N ASN A 449 -6.17 -15.30 -8.72
CA ASN A 449 -4.99 -14.53 -8.33
C ASN A 449 -3.86 -14.58 -9.39
N VAL A 450 -3.58 -15.76 -9.96
CA VAL A 450 -2.61 -15.90 -11.06
C VAL A 450 -3.03 -15.05 -12.25
N ARG A 451 -4.32 -15.04 -12.60
CA ARG A 451 -4.84 -14.21 -13.70
C ARG A 451 -4.53 -12.74 -13.48
N LEU A 452 -4.82 -12.21 -12.30
CA LEU A 452 -4.54 -10.82 -11.95
C LEU A 452 -3.06 -10.46 -12.05
N HIS A 453 -2.17 -11.35 -11.56
CA HIS A 453 -0.73 -11.16 -11.71
C HIS A 453 -0.25 -11.25 -13.15
N VAL A 454 -0.74 -12.20 -13.95
CA VAL A 454 -0.37 -12.30 -15.37
C VAL A 454 -0.86 -11.09 -16.16
N ASP A 455 -2.09 -10.62 -15.91
CA ASP A 455 -2.61 -9.40 -16.55
C ASP A 455 -1.80 -8.16 -16.11
N HIS A 456 -1.39 -8.07 -14.84
CA HIS A 456 -0.51 -7.01 -14.35
C HIS A 456 0.89 -7.06 -14.99
N LEU A 457 1.51 -8.24 -15.07
CA LEU A 457 2.79 -8.46 -15.76
C LEU A 457 2.69 -8.13 -17.25
N ALA A 458 1.56 -8.47 -17.90
CA ALA A 458 1.28 -8.12 -19.28
C ALA A 458 1.18 -6.61 -19.48
N LEU A 459 0.43 -5.92 -18.61
CA LEU A 459 0.29 -4.45 -18.62
C LEU A 459 1.66 -3.75 -18.55
N HIS A 460 2.57 -4.31 -17.75
CA HIS A 460 3.93 -3.81 -17.56
C HIS A 460 4.96 -4.36 -18.55
N ASN A 461 4.56 -5.17 -19.53
CA ASN A 461 5.43 -5.83 -20.51
C ASN A 461 6.58 -6.65 -19.86
N LYS A 462 6.30 -7.31 -18.73
CA LYS A 462 7.26 -8.14 -17.98
C LYS A 462 7.18 -9.63 -18.32
N LEU A 463 6.20 -10.06 -19.11
CA LEU A 463 6.08 -11.46 -19.55
C LEU A 463 7.17 -11.81 -20.58
N PRO A 464 7.67 -13.06 -20.61
CA PRO A 464 8.62 -13.53 -21.63
C PRO A 464 8.11 -13.31 -23.06
N GLN A 465 9.00 -13.03 -24.01
CA GLN A 465 8.64 -12.66 -25.39
C GLN A 465 7.93 -13.78 -26.17
N ASP A 466 8.20 -15.02 -25.81
CA ASP A 466 7.63 -16.24 -26.39
C ASP A 466 6.31 -16.68 -25.73
N PHE A 467 5.89 -16.00 -24.66
CA PHE A 467 4.63 -16.27 -23.98
C PHE A 467 3.45 -15.67 -24.76
N SER A 468 2.58 -16.53 -25.30
CA SER A 468 1.37 -16.10 -26.00
C SER A 468 0.23 -15.79 -25.02
N LEU A 469 -0.03 -14.49 -24.81
CA LEU A 469 -1.13 -14.04 -23.95
C LEU A 469 -2.51 -14.45 -24.49
N GLU A 470 -2.67 -14.53 -25.81
CA GLU A 470 -3.91 -14.99 -26.45
C GLU A 470 -4.16 -16.47 -26.16
N TYR A 471 -3.13 -17.32 -26.27
CA TYR A 471 -3.22 -18.73 -25.91
C TYR A 471 -3.52 -18.93 -24.42
N TYR A 472 -2.82 -18.18 -23.57
CA TYR A 472 -3.07 -18.18 -22.12
C TYR A 472 -4.52 -17.78 -21.80
N ARG A 473 -5.03 -16.69 -22.38
CA ARG A 473 -6.42 -16.22 -22.20
C ARG A 473 -7.43 -17.26 -22.67
N GLY A 474 -7.16 -17.93 -23.79
CA GLY A 474 -7.97 -19.06 -24.27
C GLY A 474 -8.03 -20.23 -23.26
N SER A 475 -6.94 -20.50 -22.56
CA SER A 475 -6.88 -21.56 -21.55
C SER A 475 -7.68 -21.26 -20.26
N VAL A 476 -8.02 -20.00 -20.00
CA VAL A 476 -8.77 -19.60 -18.80
C VAL A 476 -10.14 -20.25 -18.80
N ALA A 477 -10.85 -20.26 -19.93
CA ALA A 477 -12.16 -20.88 -20.06
C ALA A 477 -12.14 -22.42 -19.93
N GLU A 478 -10.97 -23.04 -20.13
CA GLU A 478 -10.76 -24.49 -20.03
C GLU A 478 -10.27 -24.94 -18.66
N PHE A 479 -9.91 -24.00 -17.77
CA PHE A 479 -9.30 -24.32 -16.47
C PHE A 479 -10.21 -25.21 -15.61
N ALA A 480 -11.48 -24.83 -15.43
CA ALA A 480 -12.43 -25.63 -14.64
C ALA A 480 -12.61 -27.04 -15.21
N ALA A 481 -12.76 -27.15 -16.54
CA ALA A 481 -12.87 -28.44 -17.22
C ALA A 481 -11.61 -29.30 -17.03
N THR A 482 -10.42 -28.69 -17.06
CA THR A 482 -9.13 -29.37 -16.86
C THR A 482 -8.95 -29.82 -15.41
N LEU A 483 -9.30 -28.97 -14.45
CA LEU A 483 -9.27 -29.29 -13.02
C LEU A 483 -10.21 -30.45 -12.68
N LEU A 484 -11.43 -30.44 -13.23
CA LEU A 484 -12.40 -31.53 -13.11
C LEU A 484 -11.88 -32.83 -13.74
N ARG A 485 -11.29 -32.78 -14.95
CA ARG A 485 -10.68 -33.97 -15.59
C ARG A 485 -9.55 -34.57 -14.75
N CYS A 486 -8.66 -33.73 -14.19
CA CYS A 486 -7.60 -34.18 -13.31
C CYS A 486 -8.14 -34.81 -12.01
N HIS A 487 -9.17 -34.21 -11.42
CA HIS A 487 -9.82 -34.77 -10.22
C HIS A 487 -10.47 -36.13 -10.51
N VAL A 488 -11.15 -36.27 -11.67
CA VAL A 488 -11.75 -37.55 -12.10
C VAL A 488 -10.68 -38.60 -12.42
N GLN A 489 -9.56 -38.24 -13.06
CA GLN A 489 -8.46 -39.17 -13.32
C GLN A 489 -7.77 -39.63 -12.03
N GLU A 490 -7.55 -38.75 -11.05
CA GLU A 490 -7.04 -39.14 -9.72
C GLU A 490 -8.01 -40.01 -8.95
N PHE A 491 -9.31 -39.68 -8.98
CA PHE A 491 -10.35 -40.49 -8.35
C PHE A 491 -10.44 -41.88 -9.00
N SER A 492 -10.28 -41.95 -10.32
CA SER A 492 -10.16 -43.19 -11.09
C SER A 492 -8.92 -43.99 -10.70
N MET A 493 -7.77 -43.33 -10.49
CA MET A 493 -6.48 -43.98 -10.23
C MET A 493 -6.30 -44.41 -8.76
N GLN A 494 -6.81 -43.63 -7.80
CA GLN A 494 -6.89 -44.02 -6.39
C GLN A 494 -7.88 -45.18 -6.18
N ARG A 495 -9.01 -45.21 -6.90
CA ARG A 495 -9.87 -46.41 -6.93
C ARG A 495 -9.14 -47.58 -7.59
N PHE A 496 -8.42 -47.38 -8.70
CA PHE A 496 -7.68 -48.45 -9.36
C PHE A 496 -6.57 -49.05 -8.47
N GLN A 497 -5.85 -48.23 -7.69
CA GLN A 497 -4.84 -48.69 -6.74
C GLN A 497 -5.43 -49.32 -5.46
N SER A 498 -6.58 -48.84 -4.97
CA SER A 498 -7.27 -49.43 -3.81
C SER A 498 -8.11 -50.67 -4.15
N SER A 499 -8.43 -50.90 -5.43
CA SER A 499 -9.28 -52.03 -5.88
C SER A 499 -8.54 -53.14 -6.66
N CYS A 500 -7.22 -53.03 -6.89
CA CYS A 500 -6.44 -54.08 -7.55
C CYS A 500 -5.56 -54.88 -6.57
N LYS A 501 -6.17 -55.76 -5.77
CA LYS A 501 -5.61 -57.10 -5.61
C LYS A 501 -5.95 -57.86 -6.89
N LEU A 502 -5.01 -57.92 -7.84
CA LEU A 502 -5.12 -58.61 -9.14
C LEU A 502 -5.44 -60.12 -9.07
N ASN A 503 -5.66 -60.67 -7.87
CA ASN A 503 -6.11 -62.03 -7.62
C ASN A 503 -7.64 -62.18 -7.43
N PHE A 504 -8.41 -61.08 -7.35
CA PHE A 504 -9.86 -61.15 -7.15
C PHE A 504 -10.65 -61.20 -8.46
N PHE A 505 -10.27 -60.40 -9.47
CA PHE A 505 -10.93 -60.42 -10.78
C PHE A 505 -10.63 -61.70 -11.58
N SER A 506 -9.44 -62.28 -11.42
CA SER A 506 -9.08 -63.55 -12.06
C SER A 506 -9.79 -64.76 -11.43
N ARG A 507 -9.98 -64.77 -10.10
CA ARG A 507 -10.81 -65.79 -9.43
C ARG A 507 -12.30 -65.63 -9.73
N TRP A 508 -12.80 -64.40 -9.78
CA TRP A 508 -14.21 -64.14 -10.08
C TRP A 508 -14.57 -64.46 -11.54
N MET A 509 -13.68 -64.16 -12.50
CA MET A 509 -13.83 -64.59 -13.90
C MET A 509 -13.76 -66.12 -14.05
N TRP A 510 -12.90 -66.80 -13.29
CA TRP A 510 -12.77 -68.26 -13.35
C TRP A 510 -13.99 -68.98 -12.73
N ASP A 511 -14.52 -68.48 -11.61
CA ASP A 511 -15.76 -69.00 -11.00
C ASP A 511 -17.00 -68.65 -11.84
N TYR A 512 -17.02 -67.50 -12.51
CA TYR A 512 -18.13 -67.09 -13.39
C TYR A 512 -18.14 -67.87 -14.72
N LEU A 513 -16.97 -68.21 -15.27
CA LEU A 513 -16.86 -69.06 -16.45
C LEU A 513 -17.10 -70.55 -16.14
N CYS A 514 -16.80 -71.02 -14.92
CA CYS A 514 -17.09 -72.40 -14.51
C CYS A 514 -18.54 -72.62 -14.06
N SER A 515 -19.30 -71.56 -13.74
CA SER A 515 -20.70 -71.66 -13.28
C SER A 515 -21.75 -71.36 -14.36
N THR A 516 -21.33 -71.09 -15.61
CA THR A 516 -22.23 -70.78 -16.75
C THR A 516 -22.62 -72.00 -17.59
N LEU A 517 -22.67 -73.19 -16.98
CA LEU A 517 -23.46 -74.31 -17.50
C LEU A 517 -24.75 -74.44 -16.67
N SER A 518 -25.87 -74.04 -17.31
CA SER A 518 -27.26 -74.16 -16.85
C SER A 518 -27.61 -73.16 -15.74
N ILE A 519 -28.52 -72.18 -15.90
CA ILE A 519 -29.96 -72.34 -16.08
C ILE A 519 -30.58 -71.03 -16.63
N LYS A 520 -31.73 -71.18 -17.30
CA LYS A 520 -32.49 -70.26 -18.17
C LYS A 520 -33.06 -68.96 -17.56
N HIS A 521 -32.93 -67.90 -18.36
CA HIS A 521 -33.85 -66.79 -18.70
C HIS A 521 -35.00 -66.38 -17.75
N HIS A 522 -34.96 -65.12 -17.25
CA HIS A 522 -35.74 -63.98 -17.80
C HIS A 522 -35.53 -62.67 -17.01
N HIS A 523 -34.95 -62.73 -15.81
CA HIS A 523 -34.80 -61.57 -14.91
C HIS A 523 -33.53 -60.70 -15.10
N LEU A 524 -32.61 -61.12 -15.99
CA LEU A 524 -31.29 -60.50 -16.12
C LEU A 524 -31.24 -59.27 -17.03
N GLN A 525 -32.28 -59.03 -17.84
CA GLN A 525 -32.35 -57.85 -18.72
C GLN A 525 -32.72 -56.58 -17.94
N ILE A 526 -33.62 -56.68 -16.94
CA ILE A 526 -34.05 -55.53 -16.13
C ILE A 526 -32.90 -55.02 -15.25
N VAL A 527 -32.11 -55.90 -14.62
CA VAL A 527 -30.99 -55.49 -13.76
C VAL A 527 -29.87 -54.82 -14.58
N LYS A 528 -29.63 -55.28 -15.82
CA LYS A 528 -28.67 -54.64 -16.74
C LYS A 528 -29.15 -53.26 -17.22
N VAL A 529 -30.44 -53.11 -17.52
CA VAL A 529 -31.03 -51.82 -17.94
C VAL A 529 -31.10 -50.83 -16.78
N VAL A 530 -31.45 -51.27 -15.57
CA VAL A 530 -31.48 -50.42 -14.37
C VAL A 530 -30.06 -50.02 -13.95
N GLY A 531 -29.08 -50.94 -14.02
CA GLY A 531 -27.67 -50.62 -13.76
C GLY A 531 -27.06 -49.64 -14.77
N ALA A 532 -27.37 -49.81 -16.06
CA ALA A 532 -26.96 -48.88 -17.11
C ALA A 532 -27.65 -47.52 -16.99
N GLY A 533 -28.94 -47.51 -16.65
CA GLY A 533 -29.72 -46.29 -16.38
C GLY A 533 -29.19 -45.51 -15.17
N ALA A 534 -28.85 -46.21 -14.08
CA ALA A 534 -28.23 -45.59 -12.90
C ALA A 534 -26.86 -45.00 -13.23
N ALA A 535 -25.99 -45.72 -13.94
CA ALA A 535 -24.69 -45.21 -14.37
C ALA A 535 -24.82 -44.00 -15.32
N ALA A 536 -25.77 -44.03 -16.26
CA ALA A 536 -26.05 -42.92 -17.15
C ALA A 536 -26.60 -41.70 -16.40
N SER A 537 -27.50 -41.89 -15.44
CA SER A 537 -28.03 -40.80 -14.61
C SER A 537 -26.97 -40.15 -13.72
N VAL A 538 -26.04 -40.94 -13.17
CA VAL A 538 -24.87 -40.43 -12.42
C VAL A 538 -23.94 -39.67 -13.36
N ALA A 539 -23.66 -40.18 -14.57
CA ALA A 539 -22.84 -39.48 -15.56
C ALA A 539 -23.48 -38.14 -16.00
N VAL A 540 -24.79 -38.11 -16.22
CA VAL A 540 -25.54 -36.88 -16.53
C VAL A 540 -25.50 -35.90 -15.36
N LEU A 541 -25.62 -36.37 -14.12
CA LEU A 541 -25.51 -35.52 -12.92
C LEU A 541 -24.10 -34.93 -12.79
N TYR A 542 -23.05 -35.71 -13.05
CA TYR A 542 -21.66 -35.20 -13.08
C TYR A 542 -21.42 -34.19 -14.21
N LEU A 543 -22.03 -34.39 -15.38
CA LEU A 543 -21.97 -33.43 -16.48
C LEU A 543 -22.72 -32.13 -16.15
N LEU A 544 -23.91 -32.22 -15.55
CA LEU A 544 -24.67 -31.06 -15.08
C LEU A 544 -23.93 -30.31 -13.98
N LEU A 545 -23.37 -31.01 -12.99
CA LEU A 545 -22.55 -30.42 -11.94
C LEU A 545 -21.30 -29.76 -12.52
N GLY A 546 -20.63 -30.42 -13.49
CA GLY A 546 -19.50 -29.86 -14.22
C GLY A 546 -19.87 -28.58 -14.99
N MET A 547 -21.05 -28.52 -15.62
CA MET A 547 -21.55 -27.32 -16.29
C MET A 547 -21.86 -26.19 -15.29
N ILE A 548 -22.44 -26.50 -14.13
CA ILE A 548 -22.73 -25.50 -13.07
C ILE A 548 -21.42 -24.96 -12.47
N ILE A 549 -20.46 -25.84 -12.16
CA ILE A 549 -19.12 -25.45 -11.67
C ILE A 549 -18.40 -24.61 -12.72
N ASN A 550 -18.51 -24.99 -14.00
CA ASN A 550 -17.92 -24.23 -15.11
C ASN A 550 -18.58 -22.85 -15.28
N ASP A 551 -19.92 -22.75 -15.17
CA ASP A 551 -20.63 -21.47 -15.21
C ASP A 551 -20.22 -20.57 -14.04
N HIS A 552 -20.19 -21.11 -12.82
CA HIS A 552 -19.76 -20.38 -11.63
C HIS A 552 -18.28 -19.96 -11.72
N PHE A 553 -17.42 -20.81 -12.27
CA PHE A 553 -16.02 -20.50 -12.53
C PHE A 553 -15.87 -19.39 -13.58
N LYS A 554 -16.63 -19.44 -14.68
CA LYS A 554 -16.64 -18.38 -15.70
C LYS A 554 -17.10 -17.06 -15.10
N ARG A 555 -18.12 -17.04 -14.25
CA ARG A 555 -18.55 -15.82 -13.55
C ARG A 555 -17.48 -15.28 -12.60
N PHE A 556 -16.85 -16.18 -11.82
CA PHE A 556 -15.81 -15.81 -10.87
C PHE A 556 -14.49 -15.34 -11.53
N VAL A 557 -14.13 -15.90 -12.69
CA VAL A 557 -12.82 -15.70 -13.31
C VAL A 557 -12.85 -14.91 -14.62
N LEU A 558 -13.94 -14.82 -15.39
CA LEU A 558 -13.92 -14.17 -16.72
C LEU A 558 -14.57 -12.77 -16.77
N ASN A 559 -15.45 -12.41 -15.84
CA ASN A 559 -16.20 -11.15 -15.83
C ASN A 559 -16.68 -10.71 -17.23
N GLU A 560 -17.43 -11.58 -17.92
CA GLU A 560 -18.15 -11.22 -19.13
C GLU A 560 -19.55 -10.71 -18.75
N ASP A 561 -19.66 -9.43 -18.39
CA ASP A 561 -20.90 -8.66 -18.50
C ASP A 561 -20.57 -7.17 -18.66
N LEU A 562 -20.26 -6.78 -19.89
CA LEU A 562 -20.33 -5.39 -20.35
C LEU A 562 -21.06 -5.39 -21.71
N SER A 563 -22.34 -5.73 -21.67
CA SER A 563 -23.24 -5.51 -22.80
C SER A 563 -23.80 -4.09 -22.74
N LEU A 564 -23.31 -3.29 -23.68
CA LEU A 564 -23.82 -2.00 -24.15
C LEU A 564 -25.35 -2.04 -24.37
N SER A 565 -26.14 -1.26 -23.62
CA SER A 565 -27.51 -0.91 -24.04
C SER A 565 -28.06 0.39 -23.44
N SER A 566 -28.48 1.26 -24.35
CA SER A 566 -29.42 2.40 -24.23
C SER A 566 -29.04 3.63 -23.38
N LEU A 567 -28.28 4.54 -23.99
CA LEU A 567 -28.43 5.98 -23.76
C LEU A 567 -29.73 6.45 -24.44
N ASN A 568 -30.75 6.79 -23.65
CA ASN A 568 -31.88 7.58 -24.15
C ASN A 568 -31.72 9.03 -23.68
N ALA A 569 -31.85 9.93 -24.65
CA ALA A 569 -31.65 11.37 -24.54
C ALA A 569 -32.75 12.07 -23.71
N SER A 570 -32.34 13.07 -22.94
CA SER A 570 -33.24 14.06 -22.32
C SER A 570 -33.39 15.31 -23.22
N PRO A 571 -34.52 16.03 -23.16
CA PRO A 571 -34.81 17.16 -24.06
C PRO A 571 -34.13 18.48 -23.62
N PRO A 572 -34.07 19.51 -24.49
CA PRO A 572 -33.24 20.70 -24.27
C PRO A 572 -33.87 21.66 -23.24
N LEU A 573 -33.05 22.19 -22.34
CA LEU A 573 -33.40 23.27 -21.44
C LEU A 573 -33.28 24.63 -22.14
N VAL A 574 -34.35 25.41 -22.06
CA VAL A 574 -34.48 26.80 -22.51
C VAL A 574 -33.82 27.72 -21.46
N PHE A 575 -32.96 28.64 -21.91
CA PHE A 575 -32.42 29.72 -21.06
C PHE A 575 -33.29 30.98 -21.17
N PRO A 576 -33.67 31.64 -20.05
CA PRO A 576 -34.16 33.01 -20.09
C PRO A 576 -33.00 34.00 -20.14
N SER A 577 -33.07 34.90 -21.10
CA SER A 577 -32.26 36.10 -21.21
C SER A 577 -32.71 37.15 -20.21
N SER A 578 -31.83 37.57 -19.29
CA SER A 578 -31.94 38.87 -18.65
C SER A 578 -30.57 39.35 -18.17
N SER A 579 -30.00 40.29 -18.91
CA SER A 579 -28.94 41.19 -18.44
C SER A 579 -29.45 42.06 -17.29
N PRO A 580 -28.56 42.44 -16.36
CA PRO A 580 -28.50 43.85 -16.00
C PRO A 580 -27.07 44.41 -16.00
N GLN A 581 -26.90 45.40 -16.89
CA GLN A 581 -26.22 46.67 -16.70
C GLN A 581 -24.88 46.70 -15.94
N CYS A 582 -23.83 46.87 -16.73
CA CYS A 582 -22.52 47.40 -16.33
C CYS A 582 -22.64 48.80 -15.72
N THR A 583 -22.16 48.94 -14.48
CA THR A 583 -21.53 50.17 -13.99
C THR A 583 -20.02 49.93 -13.91
N CYS A 584 -19.32 50.42 -14.92
CA CYS A 584 -17.88 50.58 -14.91
C CYS A 584 -17.53 51.83 -14.09
N MET A 585 -16.70 51.67 -13.07
CA MET A 585 -15.46 52.43 -12.86
C MET A 585 -14.91 52.13 -11.47
N GLN A 586 -14.11 51.06 -11.37
CA GLN A 586 -13.04 51.01 -10.39
C GLN A 586 -11.72 51.03 -11.15
N ARG A 587 -10.98 52.12 -10.97
CA ARG A 587 -9.57 52.24 -11.36
C ARG A 587 -8.84 50.96 -10.96
N CYS A 588 -8.40 50.18 -11.93
CA CYS A 588 -7.46 49.10 -11.68
C CYS A 588 -6.13 49.75 -11.28
N ASN A 589 -5.88 49.85 -9.97
CA ASN A 589 -4.53 50.04 -9.48
C ASN A 589 -3.71 48.83 -9.96
N LEU A 590 -2.94 49.01 -11.03
CA LEU A 590 -1.95 48.05 -11.52
C LEU A 590 -0.69 48.02 -10.60
N SER A 591 -0.93 48.21 -9.31
CA SER A 591 0.03 48.20 -8.21
C SER A 591 -0.77 47.97 -6.93
N SER A 592 -1.13 46.72 -6.69
CA SER A 592 -1.39 46.27 -5.32
C SER A 592 -1.05 44.79 -5.20
N THR A 593 0.10 44.57 -4.58
CA THR A 593 0.44 43.44 -3.73
C THR A 593 -0.79 42.85 -3.01
N THR A 594 -1.46 41.89 -3.63
CA THR A 594 -2.15 40.86 -2.86
C THR A 594 -1.13 39.73 -2.72
N ASN A 595 -0.57 39.56 -1.52
CA ASN A 595 0.43 38.54 -1.19
C ASN A 595 -0.17 37.10 -1.22
N THR A 596 -1.24 36.88 -1.98
CA THR A 596 -2.00 35.63 -2.01
C THR A 596 -2.12 35.18 -3.45
N LEU A 597 -1.48 34.06 -3.79
CA LEU A 597 -1.60 33.41 -5.10
C LEU A 597 -2.95 32.69 -5.30
N TRP A 598 -3.81 32.72 -4.29
CA TRP A 598 -5.10 32.07 -4.31
C TRP A 598 -6.13 32.85 -5.15
N HIS A 599 -6.88 32.13 -5.97
CA HIS A 599 -7.96 32.67 -6.80
C HIS A 599 -9.04 31.61 -7.06
N SER A 600 -10.23 32.02 -7.51
CA SER A 600 -11.34 31.12 -7.84
C SER A 600 -11.51 30.83 -9.34
N MET A 601 -10.61 31.33 -10.19
CA MET A 601 -10.66 31.09 -11.64
C MET A 601 -10.64 29.60 -12.00
N SER A 602 -11.44 29.20 -12.99
CA SER A 602 -11.35 27.86 -13.60
C SER A 602 -10.03 27.70 -14.36
N ASP A 603 -9.65 26.47 -14.72
CA ASP A 603 -8.46 26.25 -15.55
C ASP A 603 -8.61 26.95 -16.91
N GLU A 604 -9.79 26.93 -17.52
CA GLU A 604 -10.05 27.60 -18.80
C GLU A 604 -9.88 29.12 -18.69
N GLU A 605 -10.43 29.73 -17.64
CA GLU A 605 -10.29 31.17 -17.38
C GLU A 605 -8.83 31.54 -17.07
N LEU A 606 -8.14 30.73 -16.26
CA LEU A 606 -6.74 30.91 -15.92
C LEU A 606 -5.83 30.82 -17.16
N MET A 607 -6.00 29.78 -18.00
CA MET A 607 -5.23 29.64 -19.24
C MET A 607 -5.49 30.81 -20.19
N TRP A 608 -6.76 31.22 -20.34
CA TRP A 608 -7.12 32.36 -21.16
C TRP A 608 -6.47 33.67 -20.66
N ARG A 609 -6.53 33.95 -19.35
CA ARG A 609 -5.86 35.13 -18.78
C ARG A 609 -4.34 35.05 -18.90
N ALA A 610 -3.75 33.91 -18.62
CA ALA A 610 -2.30 33.71 -18.71
C ALA A 610 -1.77 33.81 -20.15
N SER A 611 -2.63 33.55 -21.16
CA SER A 611 -2.29 33.71 -22.58
C SER A 611 -2.26 35.16 -23.06
N MET A 612 -2.70 36.12 -22.24
CA MET A 612 -2.66 37.53 -22.60
C MET A 612 -1.22 38.04 -22.64
N ASP A 613 -0.80 38.50 -23.82
CA ASP A 613 0.53 39.06 -24.05
C ASP A 613 0.42 40.54 -24.46
N PRO A 614 1.12 41.47 -23.79
CA PRO A 614 1.08 42.89 -24.14
C PRO A 614 1.70 43.13 -25.52
N ARG A 615 0.98 43.83 -26.40
CA ARG A 615 1.49 44.22 -27.73
C ARG A 615 2.47 45.39 -27.69
N ILE A 616 2.47 46.16 -26.61
CA ILE A 616 3.47 47.20 -26.35
C ILE A 616 4.56 46.55 -25.51
N ILE A 617 5.74 46.39 -26.10
CA ILE A 617 6.86 45.63 -25.52
C ILE A 617 7.52 46.40 -24.37
N GLU A 618 7.55 47.72 -24.45
CA GLU A 618 8.12 48.57 -23.40
C GLU A 618 7.09 48.80 -22.28
N PRO A 619 7.30 48.25 -21.07
CA PRO A 619 6.40 48.49 -19.96
C PRO A 619 6.49 49.96 -19.50
N PRO A 620 5.40 50.55 -18.99
CA PRO A 620 5.40 51.94 -18.51
C PRO A 620 6.15 52.14 -17.17
N PHE A 621 6.90 51.13 -16.71
CA PHE A 621 7.64 51.12 -15.45
C PHE A 621 8.91 50.26 -15.58
N ASN A 622 9.95 50.64 -14.83
CA ASN A 622 11.16 49.81 -14.72
C ASN A 622 10.83 48.49 -14.03
N ARG A 623 11.14 47.39 -14.72
CA ARG A 623 10.78 46.04 -14.30
C ARG A 623 12.03 45.17 -14.26
N THR A 624 12.34 44.64 -13.10
CA THR A 624 13.42 43.66 -12.95
C THR A 624 12.92 42.28 -13.39
N PRO A 625 13.59 41.61 -14.35
CA PRO A 625 13.25 40.25 -14.72
C PRO A 625 13.30 39.31 -13.51
N LYS A 626 12.32 38.40 -13.40
CA LYS A 626 12.27 37.39 -12.36
C LYS A 626 12.30 35.99 -12.93
N ILE A 627 12.72 35.06 -12.07
CA ILE A 627 12.62 33.62 -12.30
C ILE A 627 11.49 33.05 -11.42
N ALA A 628 10.52 32.40 -12.06
CA ALA A 628 9.48 31.64 -11.39
C ALA A 628 9.96 30.23 -11.06
N PHE A 629 10.07 29.93 -9.78
CA PHE A 629 10.35 28.58 -9.26
C PHE A 629 9.03 27.88 -8.96
N MET A 630 8.68 26.91 -9.80
CA MET A 630 7.42 26.18 -9.75
C MET A 630 7.67 24.78 -9.17
N PHE A 631 7.19 24.54 -7.97
CA PHE A 631 7.32 23.27 -7.28
C PHE A 631 6.06 22.44 -7.47
N LEU A 632 6.21 21.27 -8.09
CA LEU A 632 5.19 20.25 -8.17
C LEU A 632 5.51 19.16 -7.16
N THR A 633 4.74 19.07 -6.08
CA THR A 633 5.04 18.18 -4.94
C THR A 633 3.83 17.35 -4.53
N ARG A 634 4.08 16.18 -3.91
CA ARG A 634 3.01 15.38 -3.30
C ARG A 634 2.58 15.89 -1.93
N GLY A 635 3.49 16.52 -1.17
CA GLY A 635 3.24 17.03 0.18
C GLY A 635 4.29 18.06 0.61
N ARG A 636 4.83 17.89 1.83
CA ARG A 636 5.87 18.77 2.40
C ARG A 636 7.10 18.88 1.49
N LEU A 637 7.83 19.99 1.64
CA LEU A 637 9.14 20.21 1.04
C LEU A 637 10.24 19.84 2.06
N PRO A 638 10.73 18.59 2.09
CA PRO A 638 11.72 18.15 3.08
C PRO A 638 13.04 18.90 2.96
N LEU A 639 13.38 19.38 1.76
CA LEU A 639 14.58 20.15 1.49
C LEU A 639 14.35 21.67 1.55
N ALA A 640 13.21 22.13 2.08
CA ALA A 640 12.89 23.55 2.21
C ALA A 640 14.01 24.38 2.88
N PRO A 641 14.68 23.92 3.95
CA PRO A 641 15.74 24.72 4.57
C PRO A 641 16.93 25.02 3.64
N LEU A 642 17.27 24.10 2.72
CA LEU A 642 18.30 24.33 1.71
C LEU A 642 17.85 25.39 0.69
N TRP A 643 16.57 25.34 0.28
CA TRP A 643 15.98 26.34 -0.61
C TRP A 643 15.85 27.70 0.05
N GLU A 644 15.51 27.76 1.34
CA GLU A 644 15.50 29.00 2.13
C GLU A 644 16.87 29.66 2.16
N MET A 645 17.94 28.87 2.36
CA MET A 645 19.31 29.38 2.21
C MET A 645 19.56 29.91 0.80
N PHE A 646 19.21 29.14 -0.24
CA PHE A 646 19.40 29.53 -1.64
C PHE A 646 18.71 30.86 -2.01
N PHE A 647 17.49 31.09 -1.52
CA PHE A 647 16.71 32.29 -1.86
C PHE A 647 17.06 33.53 -1.04
N LYS A 648 17.67 33.36 0.14
CA LYS A 648 17.95 34.43 1.10
C LYS A 648 18.74 35.58 0.45
N GLY A 649 18.25 36.81 0.60
CA GLY A 649 18.92 38.03 0.12
C GLY A 649 18.75 38.31 -1.38
N ASN A 650 17.89 37.56 -2.08
CA ASN A 650 17.60 37.74 -3.50
C ASN A 650 16.13 38.14 -3.73
N GLU A 651 15.48 38.73 -2.73
CA GLU A 651 14.08 39.13 -2.79
C GLU A 651 13.85 40.10 -3.97
N GLY A 652 12.81 39.83 -4.77
CA GLY A 652 12.47 40.63 -5.95
C GLY A 652 13.05 40.12 -7.27
N LEU A 653 13.99 39.16 -7.25
CA LEU A 653 14.53 38.50 -8.46
C LEU A 653 13.87 37.15 -8.78
N PHE A 654 12.99 36.67 -7.89
CA PHE A 654 12.29 35.41 -8.06
C PHE A 654 10.85 35.48 -7.57
N SER A 655 10.07 34.47 -7.96
CA SER A 655 8.75 34.16 -7.45
C SER A 655 8.64 32.65 -7.23
N ILE A 656 7.81 32.23 -6.28
CA ILE A 656 7.66 30.82 -5.90
C ILE A 656 6.19 30.44 -6.04
N TYR A 657 5.93 29.29 -6.67
CA TYR A 657 4.60 28.71 -6.85
C TYR A 657 4.63 27.24 -6.43
N LEU A 658 3.69 26.84 -5.58
CA LEU A 658 3.56 25.47 -5.10
C LEU A 658 2.26 24.87 -5.58
N HIS A 659 2.36 23.76 -6.30
CA HIS A 659 1.25 22.87 -6.57
C HIS A 659 1.43 21.60 -5.74
N THR A 660 0.60 21.46 -4.71
CA THR A 660 0.63 20.33 -3.77
C THR A 660 -0.66 19.53 -3.84
N SER A 661 -0.68 18.30 -3.32
CA SER A 661 -1.93 17.54 -3.22
C SER A 661 -3.01 18.38 -2.50
N PRO A 662 -4.26 18.45 -3.00
CA PRO A 662 -5.34 19.14 -2.30
C PRO A 662 -5.56 18.64 -0.87
N GLU A 663 -5.27 17.35 -0.62
CA GLU A 663 -5.33 16.69 0.70
C GLU A 663 -4.26 17.19 1.67
N PHE A 664 -3.21 17.86 1.18
CA PHE A 664 -2.13 18.39 1.98
C PHE A 664 -2.43 19.83 2.42
N GLY A 665 -2.86 19.98 3.68
CA GLY A 665 -3.32 21.24 4.27
C GLY A 665 -2.28 22.03 5.07
N ASP A 666 -1.07 21.51 5.29
CA ASP A 666 -0.06 22.22 6.09
C ASP A 666 0.49 23.44 5.34
N GLU A 667 0.38 24.61 5.95
CA GLU A 667 1.01 25.84 5.49
C GLU A 667 2.35 26.05 6.23
N PRO A 668 3.44 26.40 5.53
CA PRO A 668 4.71 26.75 6.18
C PRO A 668 4.57 27.95 7.15
N PRO A 669 5.49 28.11 8.12
CA PRO A 669 5.51 29.30 8.99
C PRO A 669 5.63 30.59 8.18
N GLU A 670 5.12 31.71 8.71
CA GLU A 670 5.16 33.01 8.02
C GLU A 670 6.57 33.50 7.68
N SER A 671 7.58 33.03 8.43
CA SER A 671 9.00 33.30 8.19
C SER A 671 9.58 32.57 6.97
N SER A 672 8.91 31.53 6.48
CA SER A 672 9.38 30.73 5.35
C SER A 672 9.12 31.43 4.01
N VAL A 673 10.07 31.32 3.07
CA VAL A 673 9.91 31.83 1.69
C VAL A 673 8.75 31.15 0.95
N PHE A 674 8.30 29.99 1.43
CA PHE A 674 7.21 29.19 0.88
C PHE A 674 5.82 29.55 1.44
N TYR A 675 5.73 30.47 2.41
CA TYR A 675 4.46 30.90 2.99
C TYR A 675 3.55 31.57 1.96
N LYS A 676 2.28 31.14 1.90
CA LYS A 676 1.23 31.62 0.98
C LYS A 676 1.62 31.52 -0.50
N ARG A 677 2.48 30.55 -0.83
CA ARG A 677 2.91 30.27 -2.21
C ARG A 677 2.12 29.15 -2.89
N LYS A 678 1.16 28.52 -2.20
CA LYS A 678 0.29 27.47 -2.77
C LYS A 678 -0.69 28.08 -3.78
N ILE A 679 -0.73 27.52 -4.99
CA ILE A 679 -1.73 27.85 -6.00
C ILE A 679 -2.98 26.96 -5.84
N PRO A 680 -4.15 27.33 -6.38
CA PRO A 680 -5.29 26.43 -6.46
C PRO A 680 -4.89 25.12 -7.15
N SER A 681 -4.76 24.04 -6.38
CA SER A 681 -4.17 22.77 -6.84
C SER A 681 -5.24 21.70 -7.05
N LYS A 682 -4.98 20.73 -7.93
CA LYS A 682 -5.86 19.56 -8.19
C LYS A 682 -5.08 18.27 -7.98
N LEU A 683 -5.78 17.13 -7.91
CA LEU A 683 -5.11 15.83 -7.83
C LEU A 683 -4.30 15.54 -9.11
N VAL A 684 -3.13 14.94 -8.94
CA VAL A 684 -2.16 14.69 -10.01
C VAL A 684 -1.78 13.21 -10.04
N GLN A 685 -1.84 12.63 -11.23
CA GLN A 685 -1.47 11.24 -11.49
C GLN A 685 -0.32 11.15 -12.47
N TRP A 686 0.66 10.30 -12.15
CA TRP A 686 1.82 10.08 -13.02
C TRP A 686 1.40 9.49 -14.37
N GLY A 687 2.06 9.93 -15.46
CA GLY A 687 1.78 9.42 -16.80
C GLY A 687 0.54 10.00 -17.50
N LYS A 688 -0.40 10.60 -16.76
CA LYS A 688 -1.72 11.04 -17.28
C LYS A 688 -1.80 12.55 -17.54
N ALA A 689 -2.88 12.97 -18.21
CA ALA A 689 -3.17 14.37 -18.50
C ALA A 689 -3.16 15.27 -17.25
N SER A 690 -3.59 14.76 -16.10
CA SER A 690 -3.57 15.51 -14.82
C SER A 690 -2.19 16.03 -14.42
N MET A 691 -1.11 15.33 -14.80
CA MET A 691 0.27 15.79 -14.56
C MET A 691 0.55 17.04 -15.37
N ILE A 692 0.26 16.99 -16.67
CA ILE A 692 0.37 18.12 -17.57
C ILE A 692 -0.54 19.28 -17.16
N ASP A 693 -1.74 18.99 -16.64
CA ASP A 693 -2.65 20.02 -16.14
C ASP A 693 -2.07 20.79 -14.97
N ALA A 694 -1.41 20.10 -14.03
CA ALA A 694 -0.71 20.76 -12.93
C ALA A 694 0.48 21.59 -13.39
N GLU A 695 1.27 21.09 -14.34
CA GLU A 695 2.39 21.82 -14.93
C GLU A 695 1.93 23.08 -15.68
N ARG A 696 0.88 22.95 -16.50
CA ARG A 696 0.25 24.09 -17.17
C ARG A 696 -0.35 25.07 -16.16
N ARG A 697 -0.94 24.60 -15.07
CA ARG A 697 -1.53 25.45 -14.02
C ARG A 697 -0.48 26.24 -13.25
N LEU A 698 0.65 25.61 -12.95
CA LEU A 698 1.83 26.28 -12.40
C LEU A 698 2.34 27.37 -13.35
N LEU A 699 2.52 27.03 -14.63
CA LEU A 699 2.92 27.99 -15.66
C LEU A 699 1.94 29.16 -15.77
N ALA A 700 0.64 28.87 -15.83
CA ALA A 700 -0.39 29.88 -16.00
C ALA A 700 -0.44 30.84 -14.81
N ASN A 701 -0.38 30.33 -13.57
CA ASN A 701 -0.26 31.16 -12.37
C ASN A 701 1.01 32.02 -12.38
N ALA A 702 2.14 31.45 -12.81
CA ALA A 702 3.39 32.17 -12.89
C ALA A 702 3.39 33.26 -13.97
N LEU A 703 2.69 33.04 -15.08
CA LEU A 703 2.58 34.00 -16.20
C LEU A 703 1.79 35.27 -15.84
N LEU A 704 0.90 35.19 -14.83
CA LEU A 704 0.13 36.33 -14.32
C LEU A 704 1.03 37.41 -13.69
N ASP A 705 2.17 37.02 -13.08
CA ASP A 705 3.20 38.00 -12.75
C ASP A 705 3.97 38.31 -14.02
N PHE A 706 3.70 39.48 -14.60
CA PHE A 706 4.42 39.93 -15.77
C PHE A 706 5.92 39.88 -15.52
N ALA A 707 6.42 40.18 -14.30
CA ALA A 707 7.84 40.12 -13.85
C ALA A 707 8.57 38.82 -14.19
N ASN A 708 7.87 37.70 -14.28
CA ASN A 708 8.49 36.43 -14.58
C ASN A 708 8.85 36.32 -16.08
N GLU A 709 10.14 36.15 -16.34
CA GLU A 709 10.68 35.91 -17.68
C GLU A 709 11.10 34.46 -17.90
N ARG A 710 11.50 33.77 -16.83
CA ARG A 710 11.93 32.36 -16.84
C ARG A 710 11.11 31.52 -15.88
N PHE A 711 10.81 30.29 -16.26
CA PHE A 711 9.90 29.40 -15.54
C PHE A 711 10.57 28.04 -15.37
N ILE A 712 10.84 27.64 -14.13
CA ILE A 712 11.55 26.39 -13.80
C ILE A 712 10.61 25.45 -13.08
N LEU A 713 10.44 24.24 -13.59
CA LEU A 713 9.69 23.18 -12.92
C LEU A 713 10.62 22.33 -12.04
N LEU A 714 10.27 22.15 -10.78
CA LEU A 714 11.03 21.42 -9.77
C LEU A 714 10.14 20.46 -8.97
N SER A 715 10.76 19.41 -8.41
CA SER A 715 10.12 18.50 -7.46
C SER A 715 10.61 18.74 -6.04
N GLU A 716 9.95 18.13 -5.06
CA GLU A 716 10.36 18.11 -3.65
C GLU A 716 11.74 17.48 -3.40
N SER A 717 12.25 16.71 -4.36
CA SER A 717 13.55 16.01 -4.32
C SER A 717 14.66 16.71 -5.12
N CYS A 718 14.42 17.93 -5.59
CA CYS A 718 15.40 18.73 -6.33
C CYS A 718 16.25 19.59 -5.39
N ILE A 719 17.52 19.78 -5.77
CA ILE A 719 18.46 20.70 -5.11
C ILE A 719 19.10 21.64 -6.13
N PRO A 720 19.40 22.91 -5.75
CA PRO A 720 20.30 23.76 -6.53
C PRO A 720 21.75 23.29 -6.35
N ILE A 721 22.54 23.31 -7.43
CA ILE A 721 23.97 22.94 -7.40
C ILE A 721 24.91 24.12 -7.73
N PHE A 722 24.34 25.31 -7.90
CA PHE A 722 25.05 26.58 -8.06
C PHE A 722 24.36 27.67 -7.22
N SER A 723 25.05 28.78 -6.97
CA SER A 723 24.48 29.93 -6.26
C SER A 723 23.29 30.53 -7.01
N PHE A 724 22.43 31.26 -6.29
CA PHE A 724 21.30 31.97 -6.90
C PHE A 724 21.77 32.92 -8.00
N SER A 725 22.82 33.71 -7.74
CA SER A 725 23.36 34.68 -8.70
C SER A 725 23.87 34.01 -9.99
N THR A 726 24.52 32.85 -9.89
CA THR A 726 24.95 32.08 -11.05
C THR A 726 23.75 31.57 -11.85
N ILE A 727 22.77 30.95 -11.19
CA ILE A 727 21.56 30.43 -11.86
C ILE A 727 20.76 31.57 -12.51
N TYR A 728 20.60 32.68 -11.80
CA TYR A 728 19.86 33.84 -12.28
C TYR A 728 20.51 34.41 -13.55
N ASN A 729 21.82 34.71 -13.50
CA ASN A 729 22.54 35.25 -14.66
C ASN A 729 22.59 34.26 -15.83
N TYR A 730 22.69 32.96 -15.55
CA TYR A 730 22.67 31.92 -16.57
C TYR A 730 21.33 31.86 -17.30
N LEU A 731 20.21 31.96 -16.59
CA LEU A 731 18.90 31.83 -17.21
C LEU A 731 18.46 33.14 -17.86
N ILE A 732 18.60 34.28 -17.19
CA ILE A 732 18.19 35.59 -17.75
C ILE A 732 18.95 35.91 -19.04
N ASN A 733 20.26 35.61 -19.11
CA ASN A 733 21.08 35.89 -20.30
C ASN A 733 21.04 34.78 -21.36
N SER A 734 20.25 33.72 -21.18
CA SER A 734 20.16 32.66 -22.19
C SER A 734 19.33 33.10 -23.39
N ASN A 735 19.69 32.66 -24.59
CA ASN A 735 18.87 32.87 -25.79
C ASN A 735 17.83 31.75 -26.00
N GLN A 736 17.92 30.66 -25.24
CA GLN A 736 17.10 29.46 -25.40
C GLN A 736 16.40 29.08 -24.09
N SER A 737 15.44 28.18 -24.21
CA SER A 737 14.81 27.44 -23.12
C SER A 737 15.45 26.05 -22.97
N PHE A 738 15.39 25.47 -21.78
CA PHE A 738 15.98 24.17 -21.47
C PHE A 738 14.92 23.09 -21.25
N LEU A 739 14.47 22.51 -22.36
CA LEU A 739 13.59 21.35 -22.38
C LEU A 739 14.23 20.21 -23.19
N SER A 740 14.36 19.03 -22.59
CA SER A 740 14.91 17.86 -23.28
C SER A 740 13.92 17.34 -24.32
N ALA A 741 14.36 17.19 -25.56
CA ALA A 741 13.54 16.64 -26.64
C ALA A 741 14.39 15.86 -27.64
N PHE A 742 14.13 14.56 -27.77
CA PHE A 742 14.82 13.69 -28.71
C PHE A 742 13.88 12.64 -29.29
N ASP A 743 14.25 12.10 -30.44
CA ASP A 743 13.54 10.99 -31.08
C ASP A 743 14.18 9.67 -30.64
N ASP A 744 13.44 8.88 -29.86
CA ASP A 744 13.90 7.61 -29.32
C ASP A 744 13.32 6.45 -30.14
N PRO A 745 14.13 5.75 -30.97
CA PRO A 745 13.64 4.70 -31.85
C PRO A 745 13.20 3.44 -31.10
N ARG A 746 13.49 3.32 -29.80
CA ARG A 746 13.16 2.15 -28.99
C ARG A 746 11.66 2.06 -28.69
N ARG A 747 11.21 0.91 -28.17
CA ARG A 747 9.82 0.69 -27.74
C ARG A 747 9.35 1.72 -26.70
N ILE A 748 10.25 2.17 -25.83
CA ILE A 748 9.99 3.18 -24.79
C ILE A 748 9.91 4.63 -25.32
N GLY A 749 10.10 4.83 -26.63
CA GLY A 749 10.01 6.11 -27.32
C GLY A 749 8.93 6.06 -28.40
N ARG A 750 9.31 5.79 -29.65
CA ARG A 750 8.39 5.63 -30.78
C ARG A 750 7.35 4.53 -30.58
N GLY A 751 7.66 3.46 -29.83
CA GLY A 751 6.71 2.38 -29.54
C GLY A 751 5.52 2.82 -28.67
N ARG A 752 5.59 3.98 -28.02
CA ARG A 752 4.49 4.57 -27.23
C ARG A 752 3.57 5.48 -28.03
N TYR A 753 3.88 5.74 -29.30
CA TYR A 753 3.06 6.59 -30.17
C TYR A 753 1.74 5.90 -30.55
N ASN A 754 0.62 6.61 -30.38
CA ASN A 754 -0.68 6.14 -30.82
C ASN A 754 -1.00 6.65 -32.23
N LYS A 755 -1.22 5.74 -33.18
CA LYS A 755 -1.53 6.08 -34.58
C LYS A 755 -2.79 6.95 -34.74
N ARG A 756 -3.72 6.91 -33.79
CA ARG A 756 -4.93 7.76 -33.77
C ARG A 756 -4.64 9.25 -33.56
N MET A 757 -3.43 9.61 -33.15
CA MET A 757 -3.00 11.00 -33.02
C MET A 757 -2.67 11.64 -34.39
N GLY A 758 -2.52 10.83 -35.43
CA GLY A 758 -2.37 11.29 -36.82
C GLY A 758 -3.70 11.74 -37.42
N PRO A 759 -3.70 12.65 -38.40
CA PRO A 759 -2.52 13.24 -39.05
C PRO A 759 -1.92 14.44 -38.31
N THR A 760 -2.61 15.01 -37.31
CA THR A 760 -2.20 16.25 -36.63
C THR A 760 -0.85 16.10 -35.90
N ILE A 761 -0.64 14.97 -35.24
CA ILE A 761 0.63 14.59 -34.62
C ILE A 761 1.08 13.31 -35.29
N ALA A 762 1.97 13.42 -36.27
CA ALA A 762 2.53 12.27 -36.97
C ALA A 762 3.69 11.65 -36.17
N LEU A 763 4.00 10.38 -36.42
CA LEU A 763 5.13 9.70 -35.76
C LEU A 763 6.46 10.45 -35.91
N ARG A 764 6.68 11.15 -37.04
CA ARG A 764 7.89 11.98 -37.27
C ARG A 764 8.00 13.18 -36.32
N ASP A 765 6.86 13.64 -35.78
CA ASP A 765 6.78 14.75 -34.85
C ASP A 765 6.98 14.28 -33.40
N TRP A 766 6.80 12.98 -33.13
CA TRP A 766 6.84 12.38 -31.79
C TRP A 766 8.22 12.52 -31.14
N ARG A 767 8.27 13.12 -29.95
CA ARG A 767 9.51 13.28 -29.18
C ARG A 767 9.35 12.76 -27.77
N LYS A 768 10.46 12.36 -27.17
CA LYS A 768 10.61 11.99 -25.77
C LYS A 768 11.51 13.00 -25.07
N GLY A 769 11.28 13.23 -23.79
CA GLY A 769 12.07 14.14 -22.98
C GLY A 769 11.89 13.94 -21.48
N SER A 770 12.65 14.72 -20.72
CA SER A 770 12.45 14.87 -19.29
C SER A 770 11.22 15.71 -19.01
N GLN A 771 10.43 15.31 -18.01
CA GLN A 771 9.35 16.13 -17.44
C GLN A 771 9.87 17.48 -16.92
N TRP A 772 11.06 17.50 -16.32
CA TRP A 772 11.65 18.71 -15.73
C TRP A 772 12.24 19.61 -16.81
N PHE A 773 11.77 20.86 -16.85
CA PHE A 773 12.15 21.86 -17.85
C PHE A 773 12.38 23.24 -17.24
N GLU A 774 13.08 24.06 -18.00
CA GLU A 774 13.00 25.52 -17.92
C GLU A 774 12.46 26.07 -19.24
N ALA A 775 11.62 27.10 -19.15
CA ALA A 775 11.05 27.80 -20.29
C ALA A 775 11.23 29.31 -20.14
N ASN A 776 11.53 30.00 -21.23
CA ASN A 776 11.32 31.45 -21.31
C ASN A 776 9.84 31.79 -21.45
N ARG A 777 9.49 33.07 -21.25
CA ARG A 777 8.11 33.56 -21.32
C ARG A 777 7.41 33.23 -22.65
N LYS A 778 8.11 33.36 -23.78
CA LYS A 778 7.55 33.05 -25.11
C LYS A 778 7.14 31.57 -25.22
N LEU A 779 7.98 30.67 -24.74
CA LEU A 779 7.68 29.24 -24.74
C LEU A 779 6.56 28.89 -23.74
N ALA A 780 6.56 29.50 -22.56
CA ALA A 780 5.51 29.33 -21.57
C ALA A 780 4.14 29.75 -22.12
N LEU A 781 4.06 30.89 -22.81
CA LEU A 781 2.84 31.37 -23.50
C LEU A 781 2.35 30.38 -24.57
N ALA A 782 3.26 29.82 -25.37
CA ALA A 782 2.92 28.81 -26.37
C ALA A 782 2.36 27.53 -25.74
N ILE A 783 2.88 27.12 -24.57
CA ILE A 783 2.41 25.95 -23.84
C ILE A 783 1.00 26.15 -23.27
N VAL A 784 0.75 27.27 -22.58
CA VAL A 784 -0.57 27.50 -21.96
C VAL A 784 -1.66 27.74 -22.99
N SER A 785 -1.31 28.35 -24.13
CA SER A 785 -2.23 28.66 -25.24
C SER A 785 -2.49 27.48 -26.18
N ASP A 786 -1.91 26.30 -25.92
CA ASP A 786 -2.14 25.14 -26.77
C ASP A 786 -3.56 24.58 -26.59
N VAL A 787 -4.36 24.77 -27.64
CA VAL A 787 -5.70 24.22 -27.82
C VAL A 787 -5.77 23.19 -28.95
N THR A 788 -4.63 22.92 -29.61
CA THR A 788 -4.57 22.04 -30.80
C THR A 788 -4.03 20.67 -30.45
N TYR A 789 -2.89 20.60 -29.75
CA TYR A 789 -2.19 19.32 -29.52
C TYR A 789 -2.53 18.72 -28.16
N TYR A 790 -2.70 19.54 -27.13
CA TYR A 790 -3.08 19.08 -25.80
C TYR A 790 -4.34 18.19 -25.78
N PRO A 791 -5.48 18.54 -26.43
CA PRO A 791 -6.65 17.67 -26.44
C PRO A 791 -6.36 16.30 -27.08
N ILE A 792 -5.56 16.27 -28.14
CA ILE A 792 -5.16 15.02 -28.82
C ILE A 792 -4.32 14.14 -27.89
N PHE A 793 -3.37 14.73 -27.15
CA PHE A 793 -2.61 14.01 -26.15
C PHE A 793 -3.50 13.49 -25.03
N ARG A 794 -4.36 14.35 -24.47
CA ARG A 794 -5.31 13.98 -23.40
C ARG A 794 -6.19 12.79 -23.81
N ASP A 795 -6.67 12.79 -25.04
CA ASP A 795 -7.66 11.80 -25.49
C ASP A 795 -7.02 10.49 -26.01
N TYR A 796 -5.78 10.53 -26.50
CA TYR A 796 -5.14 9.38 -27.16
C TYR A 796 -3.82 8.87 -26.55
N CYS A 797 -3.16 9.64 -25.68
CA CYS A 797 -1.97 9.20 -24.94
C CYS A 797 -2.39 8.46 -23.66
N VAL A 798 -2.83 7.22 -23.85
CA VAL A 798 -3.13 6.26 -22.78
C VAL A 798 -2.01 5.22 -22.67
N PRO A 799 -1.81 4.54 -21.51
CA PRO A 799 -0.78 3.51 -21.36
C PRO A 799 -0.76 2.56 -22.57
N PRO A 800 0.42 2.30 -23.17
CA PRO A 800 1.78 2.54 -22.65
C PRO A 800 2.36 3.95 -22.87
N CYS A 801 1.56 4.93 -23.32
CA CYS A 801 1.97 6.33 -23.47
C CYS A 801 1.95 7.08 -22.14
N TYR A 802 2.97 7.90 -21.89
CA TYR A 802 3.07 8.78 -20.72
C TYR A 802 3.16 10.24 -21.16
N MET A 803 2.19 11.07 -20.76
CA MET A 803 2.08 12.45 -21.26
C MET A 803 3.24 13.34 -20.80
N ASP A 804 3.71 13.20 -19.56
CA ASP A 804 4.82 13.95 -18.97
C ASP A 804 6.17 13.70 -19.65
N GLU A 805 6.33 12.59 -20.36
CA GLU A 805 7.54 12.29 -21.14
C GLU A 805 7.45 12.75 -22.60
N HIS A 806 6.25 13.01 -23.13
CA HIS A 806 6.03 13.13 -24.58
C HIS A 806 5.32 14.40 -25.03
N TYR A 807 4.43 14.98 -24.23
CA TYR A 807 3.61 16.13 -24.65
C TYR A 807 4.45 17.38 -24.91
N PHE A 808 5.14 17.94 -23.90
CA PHE A 808 5.96 19.13 -24.11
C PHE A 808 7.11 18.90 -25.11
N PRO A 809 7.88 17.81 -25.07
CA PRO A 809 8.92 17.56 -26.08
C PRO A 809 8.38 17.59 -27.51
N THR A 810 7.19 17.01 -27.74
CA THR A 810 6.54 16.99 -29.06
C THR A 810 6.03 18.37 -29.44
N LEU A 811 5.30 19.04 -28.54
CA LEU A 811 4.76 20.38 -28.76
C LEU A 811 5.86 21.39 -29.10
N VAL A 812 6.88 21.47 -28.26
CA VAL A 812 7.97 22.44 -28.40
C VAL A 812 8.77 22.18 -29.68
N THR A 813 9.03 20.91 -30.02
CA THR A 813 9.74 20.60 -31.28
C THR A 813 8.91 20.94 -32.51
N LYS A 814 7.57 20.79 -32.43
CA LYS A 814 6.67 21.03 -33.55
C LYS A 814 6.36 22.52 -33.77
N VAL A 815 6.26 23.30 -32.69
CA VAL A 815 5.76 24.70 -32.73
C VAL A 815 6.86 25.72 -32.43
N CYS A 816 7.86 25.37 -31.62
CA CYS A 816 8.83 26.31 -31.04
C CYS A 816 10.28 25.78 -31.10
N SER A 817 10.66 25.09 -32.18
CA SER A 817 11.96 24.40 -32.27
C SER A 817 13.16 25.33 -32.13
N ASN A 818 13.04 26.59 -32.56
CA ASN A 818 14.07 27.61 -32.45
C ASN A 818 14.25 28.18 -31.03
N LEU A 819 13.28 27.96 -30.12
CA LEU A 819 13.30 28.47 -28.75
C LEU A 819 13.90 27.49 -27.74
N THR A 820 14.23 26.26 -28.14
CA THR A 820 14.74 25.22 -27.23
C THR A 820 16.16 24.81 -27.57
N SER A 821 16.92 24.48 -26.52
CA SER A 821 18.25 23.87 -26.61
C SER A 821 18.20 22.34 -26.74
N THR A 822 17.01 21.73 -26.69
CA THR A 822 16.78 20.27 -26.68
C THR A 822 17.46 19.50 -25.52
N ARG A 823 17.94 20.22 -24.50
CA ARG A 823 18.56 19.66 -23.28
C ARG A 823 17.85 20.13 -22.03
N THR A 824 18.04 19.39 -20.93
CA THR A 824 17.55 19.78 -19.60
C THR A 824 18.67 20.38 -18.75
N ILE A 825 18.31 21.27 -17.83
CA ILE A 825 19.19 21.82 -16.79
C ILE A 825 19.10 21.02 -15.46
N THR A 826 18.30 19.96 -15.41
CA THR A 826 18.15 19.11 -14.22
C THR A 826 18.88 17.79 -14.44
N TRP A 827 19.94 17.57 -13.67
CA TRP A 827 20.68 16.31 -13.70
C TRP A 827 19.92 15.20 -12.95
N THR A 828 19.89 14.02 -13.57
CA THR A 828 19.36 12.78 -13.00
C THR A 828 20.27 11.63 -13.40
N ASP A 829 20.51 10.70 -12.48
CA ASP A 829 21.32 9.51 -12.76
C ASP A 829 20.44 8.34 -13.20
N TRP A 830 20.66 7.86 -14.42
CA TRP A 830 19.97 6.72 -15.01
C TRP A 830 20.92 5.52 -15.22
N SER A 831 22.14 5.57 -14.67
CA SER A 831 23.18 4.55 -14.88
C SER A 831 22.82 3.17 -14.33
N GLY A 832 22.00 3.10 -13.27
CA GLY A 832 21.54 1.85 -12.66
C GLY A 832 20.56 1.04 -13.52
N GLY A 833 20.03 1.61 -14.62
CA GLY A 833 18.96 0.99 -15.40
C GLY A 833 17.61 0.97 -14.67
N GLY A 834 16.51 0.75 -15.41
CA GLY A 834 15.15 0.68 -14.86
C GLY A 834 14.25 1.86 -15.24
N SER A 835 13.04 1.90 -14.66
CA SER A 835 12.00 2.89 -14.97
C SER A 835 12.10 4.19 -14.17
N HIS A 836 13.03 4.27 -13.21
CA HIS A 836 13.22 5.44 -12.35
C HIS A 836 14.71 5.78 -12.20
N PRO A 837 15.07 7.07 -12.06
CA PRO A 837 16.45 7.47 -11.81
C PRO A 837 16.87 7.14 -10.38
N ALA A 838 18.17 6.96 -10.16
CA ALA A 838 18.78 6.62 -8.87
C ALA A 838 18.43 7.64 -7.78
N VAL A 839 18.25 7.15 -6.55
CA VAL A 839 17.94 7.97 -5.37
C VAL A 839 19.19 8.13 -4.51
N PHE A 840 19.56 9.38 -4.22
CA PHE A 840 20.69 9.73 -3.37
C PHE A 840 20.25 9.85 -1.91
N ARG A 841 20.98 9.20 -1.01
CA ARG A 841 20.79 9.22 0.45
C ARG A 841 21.96 9.95 1.11
N ALA A 842 21.86 10.14 2.42
CA ALA A 842 22.84 10.90 3.20
C ALA A 842 24.32 10.54 2.92
N ASN A 843 24.64 9.24 2.77
CA ASN A 843 26.00 8.76 2.54
C ASN A 843 26.51 8.99 1.12
N ASP A 844 25.62 9.26 0.16
CA ASP A 844 25.98 9.52 -1.24
C ASP A 844 26.34 10.98 -1.47
N VAL A 845 26.04 11.86 -0.51
CA VAL A 845 26.26 13.30 -0.62
C VAL A 845 27.64 13.67 -0.10
N SER A 846 28.55 13.97 -1.03
CA SER A 846 29.87 14.55 -0.74
C SER A 846 30.16 15.75 -1.64
N GLU A 847 31.18 16.54 -1.30
CA GLU A 847 31.61 17.66 -2.15
C GLU A 847 32.13 17.17 -3.50
N GLU A 848 32.87 16.06 -3.51
CA GLU A 848 33.41 15.43 -4.72
C GLU A 848 32.27 15.01 -5.65
N PHE A 849 31.23 14.38 -5.09
CA PHE A 849 30.05 14.00 -5.84
C PHE A 849 29.34 15.21 -6.45
N LEU A 850 29.08 16.27 -5.67
CA LEU A 850 28.40 17.46 -6.18
C LEU A 850 29.26 18.22 -7.22
N ASN A 851 30.58 18.27 -7.05
CA ASN A 851 31.48 18.85 -8.05
C ASN A 851 31.53 18.02 -9.33
N MET A 852 31.44 16.69 -9.23
CA MET A 852 31.27 15.81 -10.38
C MET A 852 29.99 16.17 -11.15
N VAL A 853 28.87 16.33 -10.46
CA VAL A 853 27.60 16.73 -11.12
C VAL A 853 27.70 18.11 -11.78
N ARG A 854 28.41 19.07 -11.16
CA ARG A 854 28.55 20.45 -11.65
C ARG A 854 29.43 20.60 -12.88
N PHE A 855 30.52 19.84 -12.99
CA PHE A 855 31.60 20.15 -13.94
C PHE A 855 32.03 18.98 -14.84
N ARG A 856 31.46 17.78 -14.68
CA ARG A 856 31.86 16.62 -15.50
C ARG A 856 31.40 16.71 -16.95
N PHE A 857 30.30 17.39 -17.21
CA PHE A 857 29.65 17.40 -18.51
C PHE A 857 29.97 18.69 -19.28
N ASN A 858 30.15 18.55 -20.60
CA ASN A 858 30.29 19.68 -21.51
C ASN A 858 29.05 19.79 -22.38
N CYS A 859 28.61 21.01 -22.64
CA CYS A 859 27.42 21.31 -23.43
C CYS A 859 27.57 22.67 -24.09
N THR A 860 26.61 23.00 -24.96
CA THR A 860 26.53 24.31 -25.59
C THR A 860 25.60 25.24 -24.80
N TYR A 861 26.06 26.46 -24.58
CA TYR A 861 25.30 27.55 -23.98
C TYR A 861 25.50 28.81 -24.83
N ASN A 862 24.42 29.39 -25.35
CA ASN A 862 24.46 30.55 -26.25
C ASN A 862 25.42 30.42 -27.45
N GLY A 863 25.64 29.19 -27.95
CA GLY A 863 26.53 28.90 -29.07
C GLY A 863 27.98 28.59 -28.68
N GLU A 864 28.35 28.76 -27.40
CA GLU A 864 29.70 28.50 -26.89
C GLU A 864 29.76 27.22 -26.04
N PHE A 865 30.95 26.63 -25.93
CA PHE A 865 31.19 25.49 -25.03
C PHE A 865 31.18 25.95 -23.58
N SER A 866 30.43 25.23 -22.74
CA SER A 866 30.35 25.46 -21.30
C SER A 866 30.42 24.15 -20.53
N SER A 867 31.04 24.19 -19.35
CA SER A 867 31.02 23.11 -18.36
C SER A 867 29.81 23.18 -17.43
N VAL A 868 29.02 24.26 -17.48
CA VAL A 868 27.81 24.45 -16.67
C VAL A 868 26.59 23.97 -17.44
N CYS A 869 26.32 22.67 -17.34
CA CYS A 869 25.25 22.02 -18.11
C CYS A 869 23.97 21.79 -17.32
N HIS A 870 24.11 21.59 -16.01
CA HIS A 870 22.99 21.36 -15.11
C HIS A 870 23.05 22.41 -14.00
N LEU A 871 21.91 22.99 -13.67
CA LEU A 871 21.75 23.97 -12.60
C LEU A 871 21.12 23.34 -11.34
N PHE A 872 20.44 22.21 -11.54
CA PHE A 872 19.76 21.45 -10.49
C PHE A 872 20.12 19.98 -10.58
N ALA A 873 20.01 19.28 -9.46
CA ALA A 873 20.08 17.83 -9.40
C ALA A 873 18.84 17.28 -8.68
N ARG A 874 18.38 16.09 -9.05
CA ARG A 874 17.13 15.51 -8.56
C ARG A 874 17.33 14.11 -7.95
N LYS A 875 16.34 13.66 -7.17
CA LYS A 875 16.22 12.37 -6.48
C LYS A 875 17.02 12.31 -5.17
N PHE A 876 17.09 13.43 -4.46
CA PHE A 876 17.65 13.49 -3.11
C PHE A 876 16.58 13.13 -2.08
N HIS A 877 16.85 12.11 -1.27
CA HIS A 877 15.97 11.64 -0.20
C HIS A 877 15.98 12.64 0.99
N PRO A 878 14.90 12.81 1.77
CA PRO A 878 14.87 13.76 2.91
C PRO A 878 16.06 13.70 3.87
N ASN A 879 16.63 12.51 4.08
CA ASN A 879 17.80 12.33 4.95
C ASN A 879 19.11 12.97 4.41
N THR A 880 19.15 13.44 3.16
CA THR A 880 20.28 14.20 2.61
C THR A 880 20.36 15.62 3.14
N LEU A 881 19.29 16.14 3.78
CA LEU A 881 19.22 17.52 4.21
C LEU A 881 20.41 17.93 5.09
N GLN A 882 20.76 17.12 6.09
CA GLN A 882 21.85 17.45 7.02
C GLN A 882 23.23 17.51 6.34
N PRO A 883 23.65 16.49 5.55
CA PRO A 883 24.86 16.60 4.72
C PRO A 883 24.83 17.80 3.75
N LEU A 884 23.70 18.05 3.09
CA LEU A 884 23.56 19.16 2.16
C LEU A 884 23.72 20.52 2.84
N LEU A 885 23.11 20.72 4.02
CA LEU A 885 23.25 21.97 4.78
C LEU A 885 24.69 22.23 5.24
N ARG A 886 25.48 21.17 5.51
CA ARG A 886 26.91 21.31 5.83
C ARG A 886 27.73 21.77 4.62
N ILE A 887 27.40 21.29 3.43
CA ILE A 887 28.13 21.60 2.18
C ILE A 887 27.61 22.89 1.53
N ALA A 888 26.35 23.26 1.76
CA ALA A 888 25.65 24.36 1.10
C ALA A 888 26.37 25.72 1.16
N PRO A 889 26.99 26.17 2.27
CA PRO A 889 27.73 27.43 2.29
C PRO A 889 28.84 27.48 1.22
N LYS A 890 29.61 26.39 1.12
CA LYS A 890 30.69 26.24 0.11
C LYS A 890 30.15 26.04 -1.30
N LEU A 891 29.06 25.28 -1.45
CA LEU A 891 28.43 24.97 -2.74
C LEU A 891 27.75 26.19 -3.37
N LEU A 892 27.02 26.95 -2.57
CA LEU A 892 26.15 28.06 -2.99
C LEU A 892 26.83 29.44 -2.85
N GLY A 893 28.09 29.48 -2.37
CA GLY A 893 28.88 30.70 -2.32
C GLY A 893 28.46 31.68 -1.22
N PHE A 894 27.87 31.18 -0.13
CA PHE A 894 27.72 31.96 1.10
C PHE A 894 29.05 31.86 1.85
N ASN A 895 29.97 32.81 1.63
CA ASN A 895 31.29 32.75 2.26
C ASN A 895 31.18 32.63 3.79
N SER A 896 32.07 31.79 4.33
CA SER A 896 32.59 31.81 5.70
C SER A 896 32.99 33.20 6.17
#